data_AF-A0A0S7WS55-F1
#
_entry.id   AF-A0A0S7WS55-F1
#
_cell.length_a   1.000
_cell.length_b   1.000
_cell.length_c   1.000
_cell.angle_alpha   90.00
_cell.angle_beta   90.00
_cell.angle_gamma   90.00
#
_symmetry.space_group_name_H-M   'P 1'
#
loop_
_entity.id
_entity.type
_entity.pdbx_description
1 polymer ?
#
loop_
_entity_poly.entity_id
_entity_poly.type
_entity_poly.pdbx_seq_one_letter_code
_entity_poly.pdbx_strand_id
1 'polypeptide(L)'
;MHDVGRNAPLELGIDVGSVSAKVVVMDREGRILRDIYRRIHGRPVETAIAILDELIEEYGLDRLQQISLTGTAGKLIAKELDALFVNEIVAQARGEEELYPHVRTIIEIGGEDSKLIQLKEENDRIVIDDFAMNSVCAAGTGSFLDQQAIRLGVSIEEEFGRLAMKSVNPPRIAGRCTVFAKTDMIHLQQKATPDYDIIAGLCFALARNFKGNLGRGREFTKPIAFQGGVAANRGVVRAFTEILELEPGELVIPEHFASMGAIGAAFNRRDAETDSPFHGTDPLKAFLKRKPPARRRHPPLPEVKQPSPEHDQQPETRKRSGKIDVYLGVDVGSISTNVVAIDAEKRLLAKAYLMTAGRPIEAVREGLRIVGGEVADFVNVRGVGTTGSGRYLTGDFVGADVIRNEITAQATAAIDIDPEVDTVFEIGGQDSKFISIDNGVVVDFQMNYVCAAGTGSFLEEQAEKLGIPIEEEFGRLAMMSPSPVRLGERCTVFMESDVVLHQQTGSSTDEIVAGLCYSIVHNYLNRVVGTRRVGNHIFFQGGTAYNRGVVSAFKAVTGKDITVPPHHEVTGAIGAAMLAMAHQQAKGSDHRSTFRGFDLSERKYTLRRFQCGDCPNACEINEVVIEGEQPLYYGSRCDKYNLKKKRRKIPAERNLFRKREELLTACMKRKSAVRP
;
A
#
# COMPACT_ATOMS: atom_id res chain seq x y z
N MET A 1 20.79 47.31 -5.74
CA MET A 1 22.03 46.89 -6.43
C MET A 1 21.81 45.45 -6.86
N HIS A 2 21.70 45.06 -8.13
CA HIS A 2 21.96 45.72 -9.40
C HIS A 2 20.88 45.31 -10.41
N ASP A 3 20.45 46.31 -11.19
CA ASP A 3 19.62 46.21 -12.39
C ASP A 3 20.45 45.56 -13.51
N VAL A 4 20.53 44.22 -13.51
CA VAL A 4 21.21 43.45 -14.56
C VAL A 4 20.16 42.89 -15.52
N GLY A 5 20.04 43.51 -16.69
CA GLY A 5 19.69 42.82 -17.93
C GLY A 5 18.26 42.31 -18.12
N ARG A 6 17.24 43.20 -18.13
CA ARG A 6 15.86 42.81 -18.54
C ARG A 6 15.74 42.15 -19.92
N ASN A 7 16.75 42.26 -20.79
CA ASN A 7 16.79 41.65 -22.14
C ASN A 7 17.88 40.57 -22.32
N ALA A 8 18.53 40.11 -21.25
CA ALA A 8 19.54 39.04 -21.39
C ALA A 8 18.84 37.69 -21.67
N PRO A 9 19.38 36.89 -22.61
CA PRO A 9 18.84 35.57 -22.90
C PRO A 9 19.15 34.59 -21.78
N LEU A 10 18.22 33.66 -21.59
CA LEU A 10 18.15 32.70 -20.50
C LEU A 10 18.14 31.28 -21.05
N GLU A 11 18.66 30.37 -20.23
CA GLU A 11 18.79 28.95 -20.53
C GLU A 11 17.90 28.13 -19.58
N LEU A 12 17.24 27.12 -20.13
CA LEU A 12 16.38 26.20 -19.39
C LEU A 12 17.05 24.83 -19.25
N GLY A 13 17.23 24.41 -18.00
CA GLY A 13 17.57 23.04 -17.64
C GLY A 13 16.34 22.35 -17.08
N ILE A 14 16.01 21.15 -17.58
CA ILE A 14 14.80 20.43 -17.18
C ILE A 14 15.13 18.98 -16.84
N ASP A 15 14.67 18.51 -15.69
CA ASP A 15 14.66 17.09 -15.33
C ASP A 15 13.21 16.63 -15.15
N VAL A 16 12.70 15.84 -16.10
CA VAL A 16 11.37 15.23 -15.99
C VAL A 16 11.51 13.76 -15.67
N GLY A 17 11.42 13.45 -14.37
CA GLY A 17 11.46 12.08 -13.83
C GLY A 17 10.07 11.43 -13.76
N SER A 18 9.96 10.36 -12.98
CA SER A 18 8.71 9.60 -12.80
C SER A 18 7.70 10.25 -11.85
N VAL A 19 8.21 10.91 -10.79
CA VAL A 19 7.37 11.47 -9.71
C VAL A 19 7.30 12.99 -9.74
N SER A 20 8.33 13.65 -10.27
CA SER A 20 8.46 15.11 -10.24
C SER A 20 9.17 15.64 -11.48
N ALA A 21 8.78 16.84 -11.91
CA ALA A 21 9.47 17.65 -12.89
C ALA A 21 10.23 18.77 -12.17
N LYS A 22 11.48 19.00 -12.55
CA LYS A 22 12.30 20.10 -12.05
C LYS A 22 12.77 20.96 -13.21
N VAL A 23 12.68 22.28 -13.05
CA VAL A 23 13.11 23.24 -14.06
C VAL A 23 13.96 24.30 -13.40
N VAL A 24 15.13 24.54 -13.98
CA VAL A 24 15.99 25.65 -13.61
C VAL A 24 16.10 26.65 -14.75
N VAL A 25 16.05 27.93 -14.41
CA VAL A 25 16.31 29.04 -15.33
C VAL A 25 17.67 29.63 -14.97
N MET A 26 18.57 29.72 -15.94
CA MET A 26 19.91 30.29 -15.74
C MET A 26 20.18 31.47 -16.66
N ASP A 27 21.01 32.40 -16.18
CA ASP A 27 21.63 33.41 -17.03
C ASP A 27 22.90 32.87 -17.71
N ARG A 28 23.50 33.66 -18.60
CA ARG A 28 24.72 33.28 -19.34
C ARG A 28 25.94 33.03 -18.45
N GLU A 29 25.98 33.62 -17.27
CA GLU A 29 27.05 33.41 -16.30
C GLU A 29 26.88 32.10 -15.52
N GLY A 30 25.76 31.39 -15.69
CA GLY A 30 25.47 30.13 -14.99
C GLY A 30 24.83 30.32 -13.62
N ARG A 31 24.34 31.52 -13.32
CA ARG A 31 23.62 31.78 -12.08
C ARG A 31 22.18 31.31 -12.23
N ILE A 32 21.72 30.55 -11.23
CA ILE A 32 20.35 30.05 -11.15
C ILE A 32 19.44 31.20 -10.72
N LEU A 33 18.51 31.59 -11.59
CA LEU A 33 17.53 32.65 -11.34
C LEU A 33 16.21 32.09 -10.78
N ARG A 34 15.91 30.84 -11.15
CA ARG A 34 14.69 30.14 -10.76
C ARG A 34 14.98 28.65 -10.62
N ASP A 35 14.40 28.03 -9.60
CA ASP A 35 14.40 26.59 -9.37
C ASP A 35 12.97 26.17 -9.01
N ILE A 36 12.37 25.32 -9.85
CA ILE A 36 10.98 24.86 -9.73
C ILE A 36 11.02 23.35 -9.52
N TYR A 37 10.35 22.88 -8.47
CA TYR A 37 10.04 21.46 -8.25
C TYR A 37 8.53 21.26 -8.24
N ARG A 38 8.02 20.33 -9.04
CA ARG A 38 6.58 20.02 -9.11
C ARG A 38 6.32 18.53 -9.22
N ARG A 39 5.40 18.00 -8.42
CA ARG A 39 4.93 16.61 -8.50
C ARG A 39 4.11 16.41 -9.79
N ILE A 40 4.37 15.30 -10.49
CA ILE A 40 3.81 15.01 -11.81
C ILE A 40 2.39 14.42 -11.75
N HIS A 41 2.07 13.66 -10.68
CA HIS A 41 0.79 12.95 -10.51
C HIS A 41 0.34 12.21 -11.78
N GLY A 42 1.27 11.46 -12.37
CA GLY A 42 1.05 10.66 -13.57
C GLY A 42 0.87 11.41 -14.89
N ARG A 43 1.06 12.73 -14.92
CA ARG A 43 0.87 13.58 -16.10
C ARG A 43 2.16 14.34 -16.49
N PRO A 44 3.22 13.64 -16.91
CA PRO A 44 4.56 14.23 -17.06
C PRO A 44 4.61 15.32 -18.14
N VAL A 45 3.96 15.11 -19.27
CA VAL A 45 3.98 16.06 -20.39
C VAL A 45 3.13 17.29 -20.07
N GLU A 46 1.95 17.11 -19.48
CA GLU A 46 1.08 18.20 -19.03
C GLU A 46 1.75 19.03 -17.95
N THR A 47 2.44 18.39 -17.00
CA THR A 47 3.19 19.09 -15.94
C THR A 47 4.32 19.92 -16.54
N ALA A 48 5.05 19.37 -17.52
CA ALA A 48 6.10 20.11 -18.22
C ALA A 48 5.52 21.31 -19.01
N ILE A 49 4.41 21.14 -19.71
CA ILE A 49 3.71 22.23 -20.41
C ILE A 49 3.31 23.33 -19.41
N ALA A 50 2.71 22.97 -18.28
CA ALA A 50 2.27 23.95 -17.29
C ALA A 50 3.45 24.77 -16.74
N ILE A 51 4.57 24.13 -16.39
CA ILE A 51 5.76 24.85 -15.91
C ILE A 51 6.34 25.75 -17.01
N LEU A 52 6.44 25.24 -18.25
CA LEU A 52 7.00 26.02 -19.36
C LEU A 52 6.11 27.20 -19.74
N ASP A 53 4.78 27.04 -19.75
CA ASP A 53 3.84 28.13 -20.01
C ASP A 53 3.93 29.21 -18.91
N GLU A 54 4.04 28.84 -17.63
CA GLU A 54 4.29 29.80 -16.53
C GLU A 54 5.60 30.58 -16.72
N LEU A 55 6.67 29.90 -17.16
CA LEU A 55 7.96 30.55 -17.42
C LEU A 55 7.91 31.47 -18.64
N ILE A 56 7.15 31.11 -19.68
CA ILE A 56 6.91 31.97 -20.84
C ILE A 56 6.16 33.23 -20.41
N GLU A 57 5.16 33.11 -19.52
CA GLU A 57 4.44 34.26 -18.97
C GLU A 57 5.35 35.15 -18.11
N GLU A 58 6.24 34.55 -17.29
CA GLU A 58 7.13 35.29 -16.39
C GLU A 58 8.29 36.00 -17.12
N TYR A 59 8.97 35.31 -18.04
CA TYR A 59 10.19 35.80 -18.68
C TYR A 59 10.00 36.24 -20.14
N GLY A 60 8.93 35.82 -20.81
CA GLY A 60 8.75 36.01 -22.25
C GLY A 60 9.53 35.01 -23.09
N LEU A 61 8.90 34.50 -24.16
CA LEU A 61 9.50 33.50 -25.05
C LEU A 61 10.82 33.98 -25.67
N ASP A 62 10.93 35.26 -26.03
CA ASP A 62 12.13 35.83 -26.67
C ASP A 62 13.38 35.75 -25.78
N ARG A 63 13.21 35.68 -24.45
CA ARG A 63 14.31 35.55 -23.49
C ARG A 63 14.71 34.10 -23.26
N LEU A 64 13.76 33.16 -23.34
CA LEU A 64 14.02 31.74 -23.13
C LEU A 64 14.58 31.13 -24.43
N GLN A 65 15.89 31.25 -24.64
CA GLN A 65 16.49 30.92 -25.93
C GLN A 65 16.89 29.46 -26.05
N GLN A 66 17.35 28.84 -24.97
CA GLN A 66 17.90 27.49 -24.99
C GLN A 66 17.18 26.59 -24.01
N ILE A 67 17.02 25.33 -24.38
CA ILE A 67 16.40 24.31 -23.53
C ILE A 67 17.22 23.03 -23.58
N SER A 68 17.38 22.36 -22.45
CA SER A 68 18.01 21.03 -22.38
C SER A 68 17.35 20.19 -21.32
N LEU A 69 17.18 18.91 -21.62
CA LEU A 69 16.37 18.01 -20.82
C LEU A 69 17.14 16.77 -20.40
N THR A 70 16.83 16.28 -19.21
CA THR A 70 17.22 14.98 -18.69
C THR A 70 16.04 14.31 -18.01
N GLY A 71 16.28 13.13 -17.43
CA GLY A 71 15.25 12.32 -16.78
C GLY A 71 14.47 11.45 -17.76
N THR A 72 13.72 10.51 -17.21
CA THR A 72 13.09 9.43 -17.97
C THR A 72 12.04 9.93 -18.97
N ALA A 73 11.17 10.86 -18.55
CA ALA A 73 10.20 11.50 -19.44
C ALA A 73 10.84 12.62 -20.27
N GLY A 74 11.96 13.17 -19.82
CA GLY A 74 12.71 14.21 -20.53
C GLY A 74 13.14 13.78 -21.94
N LYS A 75 13.42 12.49 -22.16
CA LYS A 75 13.76 11.97 -23.50
C LYS A 75 12.63 12.13 -24.51
N LEU A 76 11.40 11.87 -24.10
CA LEU A 76 10.23 12.06 -24.95
C LEU A 76 10.01 13.55 -25.23
N ILE A 77 10.03 14.36 -24.17
CA ILE A 77 9.77 15.80 -24.26
C ILE A 77 10.83 16.48 -25.13
N ALA A 78 12.10 16.11 -24.95
CA ALA A 78 13.20 16.60 -25.77
C ALA A 78 12.99 16.31 -27.25
N LYS A 79 12.56 15.09 -27.58
CA LYS A 79 12.26 14.70 -28.96
C LYS A 79 11.13 15.54 -29.57
N GLU A 80 10.05 15.79 -28.82
CA GLU A 80 8.91 16.56 -29.33
C GLU A 80 9.22 18.06 -29.43
N LEU A 81 10.15 18.59 -28.62
CA LEU A 81 10.61 19.98 -28.66
C LEU A 81 11.83 20.22 -29.57
N ASP A 82 12.38 19.17 -30.19
CA ASP A 82 13.67 19.21 -30.91
C ASP A 82 14.82 19.78 -30.05
N ALA A 83 14.81 19.41 -28.77
CA ALA A 83 15.75 19.88 -27.77
C ALA A 83 16.84 18.85 -27.45
N LEU A 84 17.97 19.32 -26.93
CA LEU A 84 19.08 18.50 -26.46
C LEU A 84 18.63 17.63 -25.27
N PHE A 85 18.77 16.31 -25.43
CA PHE A 85 18.61 15.35 -24.35
C PHE A 85 19.97 14.94 -23.78
N VAL A 86 20.15 15.15 -22.48
CA VAL A 86 21.36 14.80 -21.74
C VAL A 86 21.10 13.56 -20.89
N ASN A 87 22.00 12.58 -20.94
CA ASN A 87 21.92 11.41 -20.05
C ASN A 87 21.99 11.86 -18.59
N GLU A 88 21.14 11.29 -17.73
CA GLU A 88 21.01 11.73 -16.34
C GLU A 88 22.30 11.58 -15.52
N ILE A 89 23.08 10.52 -15.72
CA ILE A 89 24.37 10.33 -15.02
C ILE A 89 25.34 11.45 -15.42
N VAL A 90 25.35 11.82 -16.70
CA VAL A 90 26.20 12.90 -17.25
C VAL A 90 25.72 14.26 -16.77
N ALA A 91 24.41 14.47 -16.69
CA ALA A 91 23.83 15.69 -16.16
C ALA A 91 24.22 15.86 -14.69
N GLN A 92 23.95 14.87 -13.83
CA GLN A 92 24.29 14.94 -12.41
C GLN A 92 25.79 15.21 -12.18
N ALA A 93 26.67 14.51 -12.91
CA ALA A 93 28.11 14.72 -12.80
C ALA A 93 28.54 16.14 -13.22
N ARG A 94 27.99 16.69 -14.31
CA ARG A 94 28.32 18.05 -14.78
C ARG A 94 27.81 19.13 -13.81
N GLY A 95 26.61 18.95 -13.27
CA GLY A 95 26.08 19.87 -12.25
C GLY A 95 26.96 19.88 -10.98
N GLU A 96 27.44 18.71 -10.58
CA GLU A 96 28.35 18.56 -9.44
C GLU A 96 29.73 19.17 -9.72
N GLU A 97 30.30 18.94 -10.90
CA GLU A 97 31.58 19.54 -11.31
C GLU A 97 31.57 21.06 -11.18
N GLU A 98 30.49 21.71 -11.61
CA GLU A 98 30.39 23.17 -11.63
C GLU A 98 30.17 23.77 -10.23
N LEU A 99 29.30 23.16 -9.43
CA LEU A 99 28.87 23.74 -8.15
C LEU A 99 29.66 23.22 -6.95
N TYR A 100 30.16 21.98 -7.02
CA TYR A 100 30.81 21.28 -5.91
C TYR A 100 32.01 20.41 -6.40
N PRO A 101 33.04 21.01 -7.04
CA PRO A 101 34.14 20.27 -7.70
C PRO A 101 35.00 19.37 -6.79
N HIS A 102 34.85 19.51 -5.47
CA HIS A 102 35.56 18.72 -4.47
C HIS A 102 34.88 17.38 -4.14
N VAL A 103 33.63 17.17 -4.55
CA VAL A 103 32.90 15.92 -4.30
C VAL A 103 33.46 14.78 -5.15
N ARG A 104 33.48 13.57 -4.57
CA ARG A 104 34.01 12.35 -5.22
C ARG A 104 32.98 11.22 -5.35
N THR A 105 31.86 11.31 -4.62
CA THR A 105 30.74 10.37 -4.76
C THR A 105 29.43 11.12 -4.75
N ILE A 106 28.54 10.81 -5.70
CA ILE A 106 27.15 11.27 -5.69
C ILE A 106 26.25 10.08 -5.31
N ILE A 107 25.43 10.30 -4.29
CA ILE A 107 24.26 9.49 -3.97
C ILE A 107 23.06 10.31 -4.46
N GLU A 108 22.33 9.83 -5.45
CA GLU A 108 21.08 10.44 -5.90
C GLU A 108 19.93 9.48 -5.63
N ILE A 109 18.89 9.96 -4.96
CA ILE A 109 17.69 9.16 -4.68
C ILE A 109 16.46 9.93 -5.11
N GLY A 110 15.93 9.50 -6.26
CA GLY A 110 14.70 9.99 -6.85
C GLY A 110 13.46 9.28 -6.32
N GLY A 111 12.35 9.49 -7.03
CA GLY A 111 11.08 8.83 -6.69
C GLY A 111 11.10 7.33 -6.94
N GLU A 112 11.57 6.89 -8.12
CA GLU A 112 11.47 5.49 -8.58
C GLU A 112 12.82 4.83 -8.88
N ASP A 113 13.91 5.59 -8.85
CA ASP A 113 15.26 5.08 -9.01
C ASP A 113 16.23 5.73 -8.04
N SER A 114 17.43 5.16 -7.98
CA SER A 114 18.54 5.71 -7.21
C SER A 114 19.85 5.42 -7.93
N LYS A 115 20.83 6.28 -7.72
CA LYS A 115 22.09 6.29 -8.47
C LYS A 115 23.24 6.49 -7.51
N LEU A 116 24.29 5.70 -7.73
CA LEU A 116 25.61 5.90 -7.13
C LEU A 116 26.56 6.24 -8.26
N ILE A 117 27.15 7.44 -8.22
CA ILE A 117 28.11 7.90 -9.24
C ILE A 117 29.43 8.19 -8.53
N GLN A 118 30.51 7.57 -8.99
CA GLN A 118 31.86 7.82 -8.51
C GLN A 118 32.56 8.74 -9.50
N LEU A 119 33.19 9.77 -8.96
CA LEU A 119 33.85 10.82 -9.71
C LEU A 119 35.35 10.77 -9.42
N LYS A 120 36.15 11.01 -10.45
CA LYS A 120 37.60 11.20 -10.33
C LYS A 120 38.02 12.48 -11.02
N GLU A 121 39.17 12.97 -10.63
CA GLU A 121 39.78 14.16 -11.21
C GLU A 121 40.78 13.72 -12.28
N GLU A 122 40.59 14.18 -13.52
CA GLU A 122 41.49 13.97 -14.64
C GLU A 122 41.68 15.29 -15.39
N ASN A 123 42.94 15.74 -15.54
CA ASN A 123 43.29 16.99 -16.23
C ASN A 123 42.51 18.23 -15.74
N ASP A 124 42.46 18.43 -14.42
CA ASP A 124 41.71 19.52 -13.76
C ASP A 124 40.19 19.53 -14.07
N ARG A 125 39.64 18.40 -14.50
CA ARG A 125 38.20 18.19 -14.71
C ARG A 125 37.68 17.01 -13.93
N ILE A 126 36.39 17.03 -13.62
CA ILE A 126 35.72 15.94 -12.93
C ILE A 126 35.09 15.03 -13.96
N VAL A 127 35.50 13.76 -13.97
CA VAL A 127 34.98 12.74 -14.88
C VAL A 127 34.35 11.59 -14.10
N ILE A 128 33.40 10.91 -14.73
CA ILE A 128 32.74 9.74 -14.17
C ILE A 128 33.71 8.56 -14.22
N ASP A 129 34.02 7.96 -13.07
CA ASP A 129 34.86 6.77 -12.97
C ASP A 129 34.02 5.49 -13.06
N ASP A 130 32.96 5.40 -12.25
CA ASP A 130 32.02 4.28 -12.24
C ASP A 130 30.62 4.77 -11.81
N PHE A 131 29.57 4.04 -12.19
CA PHE A 131 28.21 4.33 -11.75
C PHE A 131 27.37 3.06 -11.61
N ALA A 132 26.35 3.10 -10.75
CA ALA A 132 25.36 2.06 -10.59
C ALA A 132 23.99 2.70 -10.40
N MET A 133 22.95 2.04 -10.88
CA MET A 133 21.58 2.49 -10.74
C MET A 133 20.63 1.32 -10.50
N ASN A 134 19.58 1.53 -9.71
CA ASN A 134 18.45 0.61 -9.59
C ASN A 134 17.23 1.24 -10.25
N SER A 135 16.72 0.60 -11.31
CA SER A 135 15.60 1.11 -12.10
C SER A 135 14.29 0.34 -11.89
N VAL A 136 14.26 -0.64 -10.99
CA VAL A 136 13.22 -1.69 -11.00
C VAL A 136 12.63 -1.98 -9.62
N CYS A 137 13.10 -1.33 -8.54
CA CYS A 137 12.57 -1.60 -7.21
C CYS A 137 12.39 -0.32 -6.42
N ALA A 138 11.13 -0.03 -6.05
CA ALA A 138 10.79 1.06 -5.12
C ALA A 138 11.56 0.93 -3.78
N ALA A 139 11.99 -0.27 -3.40
CA ALA A 139 12.83 -0.47 -2.23
C ALA A 139 14.20 0.19 -2.43
N GLY A 140 14.41 1.30 -1.73
CA GLY A 140 15.62 2.12 -1.84
C GLY A 140 15.38 3.53 -2.39
N THR A 141 14.15 3.86 -2.80
CA THR A 141 13.80 5.14 -3.45
C THR A 141 12.84 5.98 -2.60
N GLY A 142 12.50 7.19 -3.04
CA GLY A 142 11.51 8.04 -2.38
C GLY A 142 10.11 7.40 -2.31
N SER A 143 9.71 6.67 -3.34
CA SER A 143 8.44 5.93 -3.42
C SER A 143 8.26 4.95 -2.24
N PHE A 144 9.33 4.34 -1.74
CA PHE A 144 9.29 3.52 -0.52
C PHE A 144 8.85 4.32 0.71
N LEU A 145 9.38 5.53 0.89
CA LEU A 145 9.04 6.39 2.02
C LEU A 145 7.64 6.98 1.89
N ASP A 146 7.27 7.47 0.70
CA ASP A 146 5.93 7.97 0.38
C ASP A 146 4.89 6.93 0.82
N GLN A 147 5.03 5.69 0.32
CA GLN A 147 4.13 4.58 0.65
C GLN A 147 4.03 4.29 2.15
N GLN A 148 5.12 4.44 2.91
CA GLN A 148 5.10 4.17 4.35
C GLN A 148 4.53 5.35 5.15
N ALA A 149 4.77 6.58 4.71
CA ALA A 149 4.25 7.79 5.34
C ALA A 149 2.72 7.81 5.32
N ILE A 150 2.13 7.48 4.17
CA ILE A 150 0.68 7.37 3.97
C ILE A 150 0.06 6.38 4.97
N ARG A 151 0.67 5.20 5.10
CA ARG A 151 0.19 4.15 6.02
C ARG A 151 0.22 4.58 7.49
N LEU A 152 1.15 5.45 7.85
CA LEU A 152 1.24 6.03 9.19
C LEU A 152 0.34 7.25 9.37
N GLY A 153 -0.28 7.76 8.29
CA GLY A 153 -1.05 9.00 8.31
C GLY A 153 -0.18 10.22 8.59
N VAL A 154 1.06 10.23 8.11
CA VAL A 154 2.07 11.27 8.36
C VAL A 154 2.44 11.94 7.04
N SER A 155 2.53 13.26 7.02
CA SER A 155 3.02 14.00 5.84
C SER A 155 4.50 13.67 5.55
N ILE A 156 4.79 13.21 4.33
CA ILE A 156 6.18 12.93 3.91
C ILE A 156 7.03 14.21 3.85
N GLU A 157 6.42 15.32 3.45
CA GLU A 157 7.10 16.60 3.22
C GLU A 157 7.32 17.36 4.54
N GLU A 158 6.33 17.37 5.44
CA GLU A 158 6.34 18.25 6.63
C GLU A 158 6.74 17.54 7.92
N GLU A 159 6.36 16.26 8.07
CA GLU A 159 6.39 15.58 9.37
C GLU A 159 7.38 14.43 9.43
N PHE A 160 7.47 13.61 8.38
CA PHE A 160 8.19 12.33 8.42
C PHE A 160 9.65 12.48 8.83
N GLY A 161 10.41 13.34 8.14
CA GLY A 161 11.82 13.58 8.47
C GLY A 161 12.03 14.19 9.86
N ARG A 162 11.11 15.05 10.31
CA ARG A 162 11.16 15.67 11.65
C ARG A 162 10.87 14.65 12.76
N LEU A 163 9.92 13.74 12.54
CA LEU A 163 9.62 12.66 13.48
C LEU A 163 10.79 11.70 13.60
N ALA A 164 11.43 11.28 12.49
CA ALA A 164 12.61 10.41 12.51
C ALA A 164 13.71 10.91 13.46
N MET A 165 13.90 12.23 13.55
CA MET A 165 14.93 12.84 14.40
C MET A 165 14.68 12.67 15.90
N LYS A 166 13.47 12.32 16.34
CA LYS A 166 13.16 12.06 17.75
C LYS A 166 13.67 10.70 18.24
N SER A 167 13.89 9.76 17.32
CA SER A 167 14.29 8.40 17.66
C SER A 167 15.75 8.35 18.12
N VAL A 168 16.01 7.79 19.30
CA VAL A 168 17.40 7.56 19.77
C VAL A 168 17.91 6.22 19.28
N ASN A 169 17.07 5.18 19.30
CA ASN A 169 17.44 3.82 18.90
C ASN A 169 16.42 3.25 17.90
N PRO A 170 16.60 3.54 16.59
CA PRO A 170 15.66 3.11 15.56
C PRO A 170 15.58 1.57 15.47
N PRO A 171 14.37 0.98 15.42
CA PRO A 171 14.19 -0.45 15.22
C PRO A 171 14.69 -0.87 13.84
N ARG A 172 15.12 -2.12 13.74
CA ARG A 172 15.51 -2.70 12.45
C ARG A 172 14.26 -3.07 11.65
N ILE A 173 14.08 -2.41 10.50
CA ILE A 173 13.04 -2.72 9.51
C ILE A 173 13.70 -3.27 8.24
N ALA A 174 13.07 -4.28 7.64
CA ALA A 174 13.49 -4.83 6.36
C ALA A 174 13.27 -3.82 5.23
N GLY A 175 14.35 -3.30 4.66
CA GLY A 175 14.30 -2.35 3.54
C GLY A 175 14.34 -2.97 2.16
N ARG A 176 14.25 -4.30 2.00
CA ARG A 176 14.43 -4.99 0.71
C ARG A 176 13.22 -4.91 -0.22
N CYS A 177 12.04 -4.69 0.34
CA CYS A 177 10.76 -4.64 -0.35
C CYS A 177 9.74 -3.94 0.54
N THR A 178 8.88 -3.12 -0.09
CA THR A 178 7.82 -2.35 0.59
C THR A 178 6.85 -3.25 1.34
N VAL A 179 6.54 -4.45 0.81
CA VAL A 179 5.68 -5.45 1.47
C VAL A 179 6.27 -5.97 2.79
N PHE A 180 7.58 -6.22 2.81
CA PHE A 180 8.24 -6.68 4.04
C PHE A 180 8.38 -5.54 5.06
N ALA A 181 8.71 -4.33 4.61
CA ALA A 181 8.73 -3.16 5.48
C ALA A 181 7.36 -2.94 6.13
N LYS A 182 6.27 -3.07 5.36
CA LYS A 182 4.91 -3.02 5.88
C LYS A 182 4.64 -4.07 6.96
N THR A 183 5.04 -5.31 6.71
CA THR A 183 4.86 -6.40 7.69
C THR A 183 5.59 -6.09 8.99
N ASP A 184 6.83 -5.59 8.90
CA ASP A 184 7.61 -5.17 10.06
C ASP A 184 6.98 -3.95 10.76
N MET A 185 6.49 -2.96 10.02
CA MET A 185 5.79 -1.79 10.58
C MET A 185 4.54 -2.21 11.34
N ILE A 186 3.68 -3.04 10.75
CA ILE A 186 2.48 -3.55 11.41
C ILE A 186 2.87 -4.31 12.67
N HIS A 187 3.93 -5.13 12.60
CA HIS A 187 4.42 -5.83 13.78
C HIS A 187 4.88 -4.85 14.86
N LEU A 188 5.67 -3.82 14.52
CA LEU A 188 6.13 -2.79 15.45
C LEU A 188 4.97 -1.95 16.03
N GLN A 189 3.97 -1.60 15.22
CA GLN A 189 2.75 -0.92 15.70
C GLN A 189 1.97 -1.80 16.68
N GLN A 190 1.89 -3.11 16.42
CA GLN A 190 1.29 -4.06 17.36
C GLN A 190 2.06 -4.13 18.70
N LYS A 191 3.38 -3.86 18.69
CA LYS A 191 4.21 -3.66 19.90
C LYS A 191 4.08 -2.26 20.53
N ALA A 192 3.23 -1.39 19.97
CA ALA A 192 3.19 0.06 20.19
C ALA A 192 4.56 0.71 20.24
N THR A 193 5.46 0.28 19.34
CA THR A 193 6.65 1.08 19.02
C THR A 193 6.17 2.47 18.58
N PRO A 194 6.70 3.56 19.15
CA PRO A 194 6.29 4.91 18.74
C PRO A 194 6.51 5.14 17.24
N ASP A 195 5.60 5.86 16.60
CA ASP A 195 5.67 6.07 15.15
C ASP A 195 6.98 6.75 14.72
N TYR A 196 7.53 7.65 15.55
CA TYR A 196 8.82 8.29 15.28
C TYR A 196 10.00 7.29 15.25
N ASP A 197 9.94 6.21 16.05
CA ASP A 197 10.94 5.14 16.03
C ASP A 197 10.77 4.31 14.75
N ILE A 198 9.53 3.94 14.41
CA ILE A 198 9.24 3.22 13.16
C ILE A 198 9.73 4.01 11.94
N ILE A 199 9.42 5.31 11.89
CA ILE A 199 9.84 6.24 10.83
C ILE A 199 11.37 6.32 10.72
N ALA A 200 12.09 6.45 11.84
CA ALA A 200 13.54 6.39 11.82
C ALA A 200 14.05 5.03 11.31
N GLY A 201 13.42 3.92 11.75
CA GLY A 201 13.74 2.58 11.27
C GLY A 201 13.62 2.43 9.76
N LEU A 202 12.64 3.11 9.14
CA LEU A 202 12.43 3.17 7.69
C LEU A 202 13.52 3.96 6.97
N CYS A 203 13.90 5.14 7.49
CA CYS A 203 15.02 5.93 6.95
C CYS A 203 16.32 5.10 6.92
N PHE A 204 16.62 4.40 8.02
CA PHE A 204 17.78 3.51 8.09
C PHE A 204 17.63 2.27 7.21
N ALA A 205 16.42 1.76 7.02
CA ALA A 205 16.18 0.65 6.11
C ALA A 205 16.48 1.02 4.65
N LEU A 206 16.10 2.23 4.22
CA LEU A 206 16.41 2.78 2.91
C LEU A 206 17.92 2.94 2.71
N ALA A 207 18.62 3.62 3.63
CA ALA A 207 20.07 3.83 3.51
C ALA A 207 20.87 2.52 3.54
N ARG A 208 20.49 1.55 4.38
CA ARG A 208 21.12 0.20 4.37
C ARG A 208 20.88 -0.54 3.07
N ASN A 209 19.67 -0.42 2.51
CA ASN A 209 19.35 -1.03 1.22
C ASN A 209 20.22 -0.42 0.11
N PHE A 210 20.31 0.91 0.05
CA PHE A 210 21.14 1.62 -0.91
C PHE A 210 22.61 1.15 -0.83
N LYS A 211 23.21 1.19 0.38
CA LYS A 211 24.59 0.72 0.61
C LYS A 211 24.77 -0.74 0.20
N GLY A 212 23.81 -1.61 0.52
CA GLY A 212 23.89 -3.05 0.24
C GLY A 212 23.67 -3.43 -1.21
N ASN A 213 22.95 -2.62 -1.98
CA ASN A 213 22.59 -2.92 -3.38
C ASN A 213 23.49 -2.16 -4.37
N LEU A 214 23.55 -0.84 -4.26
CA LEU A 214 24.31 0.03 -5.18
C LEU A 214 25.76 0.18 -4.74
N GLY A 215 26.00 0.23 -3.42
CA GLY A 215 27.35 0.34 -2.85
C GLY A 215 28.12 -0.98 -2.78
N ARG A 216 27.56 -2.11 -3.24
CA ARG A 216 28.17 -3.43 -3.03
C ARG A 216 29.50 -3.55 -3.77
N GLY A 217 30.58 -3.67 -3.00
CA GLY A 217 31.94 -3.79 -3.54
C GLY A 217 32.56 -2.47 -4.02
N ARG A 218 31.93 -1.33 -3.67
CA ARG A 218 32.40 0.01 -4.00
C ARG A 218 32.72 0.80 -2.75
N GLU A 219 33.75 1.63 -2.84
CA GLU A 219 34.12 2.56 -1.78
C GLU A 219 33.38 3.90 -1.97
N PHE A 220 32.83 4.44 -0.88
CA PHE A 220 32.18 5.75 -0.89
C PHE A 220 33.23 6.84 -0.64
N THR A 221 33.94 7.24 -1.69
CA THR A 221 34.99 8.26 -1.61
C THR A 221 34.40 9.61 -1.22
N LYS A 222 34.96 10.20 -0.16
CA LYS A 222 34.50 11.45 0.44
C LYS A 222 35.19 12.66 -0.22
N PRO A 223 34.58 13.86 -0.21
CA PRO A 223 33.22 14.17 0.23
C PRO A 223 32.14 13.55 -0.67
N ILE A 224 30.98 13.28 -0.08
CA ILE A 224 29.83 12.63 -0.72
C ILE A 224 28.71 13.66 -0.86
N ALA A 225 28.19 13.88 -2.07
CA ALA A 225 26.96 14.63 -2.27
C ALA A 225 25.75 13.72 -2.18
N PHE A 226 24.73 14.14 -1.41
CA PHE A 226 23.43 13.48 -1.40
C PHE A 226 22.37 14.39 -2.05
N GLN A 227 21.85 13.92 -3.18
CA GLN A 227 20.99 14.63 -4.12
C GLN A 227 19.66 13.88 -4.32
N GLY A 228 18.73 14.53 -5.04
CA GLY A 228 17.39 14.02 -5.31
C GLY A 228 16.39 14.45 -4.24
N GLY A 229 15.10 14.21 -4.49
CA GLY A 229 14.02 14.67 -3.60
C GLY A 229 14.12 14.11 -2.17
N VAL A 230 14.70 12.92 -2.01
CA VAL A 230 14.86 12.29 -0.69
C VAL A 230 15.91 13.00 0.17
N ALA A 231 16.84 13.78 -0.41
CA ALA A 231 17.82 14.55 0.34
C ALA A 231 17.19 15.63 1.24
N ALA A 232 15.95 16.06 0.96
CA ALA A 232 15.18 16.93 1.85
C ALA A 232 14.84 16.27 3.20
N ASN A 233 14.81 14.93 3.25
CA ASN A 233 14.40 14.19 4.43
C ASN A 233 15.55 14.07 5.44
N ARG A 234 15.50 14.92 6.48
CA ARG A 234 16.49 14.95 7.57
C ARG A 234 16.74 13.60 8.25
N GLY A 235 15.72 12.73 8.34
CA GLY A 235 15.86 11.39 8.89
C GLY A 235 16.71 10.47 8.00
N VAL A 236 16.58 10.61 6.68
CA VAL A 236 17.40 9.86 5.70
C VAL A 236 18.81 10.42 5.64
N VAL A 237 18.98 11.75 5.68
CA VAL A 237 20.30 12.39 5.79
C VAL A 237 21.05 11.82 7.00
N ARG A 238 20.43 11.85 8.19
CA ARG A 238 20.97 11.22 9.40
C ARG A 238 21.31 9.75 9.19
N ALA A 239 20.42 8.98 8.59
CA ALA A 239 20.63 7.56 8.34
C ALA A 239 21.87 7.30 7.47
N PHE A 240 22.08 8.06 6.39
CA PHE A 240 23.28 7.95 5.56
C PHE A 240 24.55 8.35 6.32
N THR A 241 24.51 9.46 7.08
CA THR A 241 25.65 9.87 7.93
C THR A 241 26.07 8.76 8.88
N GLU A 242 25.12 8.13 9.59
CA GLU A 242 25.42 7.07 10.55
C GLU A 242 25.82 5.74 9.88
N ILE A 243 25.17 5.34 8.78
CA ILE A 243 25.43 4.06 8.10
C ILE A 243 26.74 4.07 7.30
N LEU A 244 27.15 5.23 6.79
CA LEU A 244 28.41 5.42 6.08
C LEU A 244 29.54 5.91 7.00
N GLU A 245 29.28 6.09 8.30
CA GLU A 245 30.27 6.51 9.30
C GLU A 245 30.97 7.82 8.86
N LEU A 246 30.16 8.83 8.57
CA LEU A 246 30.61 10.13 8.06
C LEU A 246 30.79 11.14 9.19
N GLU A 247 31.91 11.86 9.15
CA GLU A 247 32.20 13.00 9.99
C GLU A 247 31.44 14.25 9.52
N PRO A 248 31.27 15.26 10.40
CA PRO A 248 30.64 16.52 10.02
C PRO A 248 31.29 17.17 8.79
N GLY A 249 30.50 17.45 7.77
CA GLY A 249 30.96 18.05 6.50
C GLY A 249 31.33 17.05 5.40
N GLU A 250 31.40 15.75 5.70
CA GLU A 250 31.71 14.73 4.67
C GLU A 250 30.49 14.33 3.83
N LEU A 251 29.26 14.56 4.34
CA LEU A 251 28.01 14.46 3.59
C LEU A 251 27.53 15.87 3.22
N VAL A 252 27.65 16.21 1.95
CA VAL A 252 27.22 17.49 1.37
C VAL A 252 25.79 17.34 0.87
N ILE A 253 24.89 18.24 1.29
CA ILE A 253 23.56 18.40 0.69
C ILE A 253 23.62 19.67 -0.17
N PRO A 254 23.65 19.58 -1.51
CA PRO A 254 23.66 20.75 -2.37
C PRO A 254 22.47 21.69 -2.11
N GLU A 255 22.64 22.99 -2.34
CA GLU A 255 21.56 23.98 -2.17
C GLU A 255 20.34 23.60 -3.03
N HIS A 256 20.59 23.22 -4.27
CA HIS A 256 19.59 22.77 -5.25
C HIS A 256 19.53 21.23 -5.36
N PHE A 257 19.64 20.52 -4.22
CA PHE A 257 19.74 19.05 -4.18
C PHE A 257 18.68 18.33 -5.04
N ALA A 258 17.47 18.88 -5.18
CA ALA A 258 16.39 18.26 -5.95
C ALA A 258 16.54 18.45 -7.48
N SER A 259 17.31 19.44 -7.91
CA SER A 259 17.38 19.96 -9.28
C SER A 259 18.76 19.84 -9.92
N MET A 260 19.72 19.17 -9.26
CA MET A 260 21.09 18.98 -9.77
C MET A 260 21.14 18.37 -11.18
N GLY A 261 20.21 17.48 -11.53
CA GLY A 261 20.10 16.93 -12.89
C GLY A 261 19.65 17.97 -13.92
N ALA A 262 18.68 18.82 -13.57
CA ALA A 262 18.24 19.91 -14.43
C ALA A 262 19.36 20.96 -14.63
N ILE A 263 20.08 21.28 -13.56
CA ILE A 263 21.25 22.16 -13.57
C ILE A 263 22.33 21.62 -14.50
N GLY A 264 22.68 20.35 -14.32
CA GLY A 264 23.64 19.66 -15.15
C GLY A 264 23.27 19.56 -16.62
N ALA A 265 21.97 19.42 -16.94
CA ALA A 265 21.49 19.44 -18.31
C ALA A 265 21.71 20.80 -18.99
N ALA A 266 21.47 21.90 -18.29
CA ALA A 266 21.75 23.24 -18.79
C ALA A 266 23.26 23.53 -18.92
N PHE A 267 24.11 23.08 -17.99
CA PHE A 267 25.56 23.21 -18.16
C PHE A 267 26.11 22.39 -19.33
N ASN A 268 25.64 21.15 -19.51
CA ASN A 268 26.04 20.31 -20.66
C ASN A 268 25.73 20.97 -22.01
N ARG A 269 24.64 21.75 -22.09
CA ARG A 269 24.31 22.49 -23.31
C ARG A 269 25.42 23.46 -23.72
N ARG A 270 26.07 24.12 -22.76
CA ARG A 270 27.14 25.10 -23.03
C ARG A 270 28.37 24.45 -23.65
N ASP A 271 28.59 23.18 -23.34
CA ASP A 271 29.69 22.38 -23.87
C ASP A 271 29.34 21.73 -25.23
N ALA A 272 28.06 21.75 -25.63
CA ALA A 272 27.58 21.12 -26.86
C ALA A 272 27.69 22.07 -28.08
N GLU A 273 28.15 21.52 -29.21
CA GLU A 273 28.19 22.23 -30.50
C GLU A 273 26.79 22.45 -31.10
N THR A 274 25.82 21.60 -30.73
CA THR A 274 24.47 21.61 -31.29
C THR A 274 23.60 22.68 -30.63
N ASP A 275 22.94 23.50 -31.45
CA ASP A 275 21.96 24.45 -30.94
C ASP A 275 20.71 23.74 -30.42
N SER A 276 20.07 24.28 -29.37
CA SER A 276 18.88 23.68 -28.77
C SER A 276 17.83 24.76 -28.45
N PRO A 277 17.32 25.43 -29.50
CA PRO A 277 16.45 26.58 -29.34
C PRO A 277 15.10 26.18 -28.73
N PHE A 278 14.56 27.03 -27.86
CA PHE A 278 13.20 26.85 -27.33
C PHE A 278 12.18 27.66 -28.12
N HIS A 279 11.19 26.97 -28.69
CA HIS A 279 10.15 27.58 -29.54
C HIS A 279 8.75 27.56 -28.91
N GLY A 280 8.65 27.28 -27.60
CA GLY A 280 7.38 27.20 -26.88
C GLY A 280 6.82 25.78 -26.77
N THR A 281 5.58 25.67 -26.28
CA THR A 281 4.99 24.39 -25.83
C THR A 281 4.03 23.73 -26.83
N ASP A 282 3.78 24.37 -27.98
CA ASP A 282 2.85 23.89 -29.00
C ASP A 282 3.12 22.46 -29.51
N PRO A 283 4.38 22.02 -29.74
CA PRO A 283 4.66 20.64 -30.11
C PRO A 283 4.20 19.62 -29.07
N LEU A 284 4.35 19.93 -27.77
CA LEU A 284 3.89 19.07 -26.67
C LEU A 284 2.36 19.03 -26.59
N LYS A 285 1.70 20.19 -26.77
CA LYS A 285 0.23 20.28 -26.84
C LYS A 285 -0.32 19.49 -28.02
N ALA A 286 0.40 19.44 -29.14
CA ALA A 286 0.06 18.60 -30.28
C ALA A 286 0.31 17.10 -30.00
N PHE A 287 1.40 16.76 -29.32
CA PHE A 287 1.71 15.39 -28.90
C PHE A 287 0.59 14.78 -28.05
N LEU A 288 0.07 15.51 -27.06
CA LEU A 288 -1.04 15.06 -26.20
C LEU A 288 -2.33 14.75 -26.98
N LYS A 289 -2.50 15.31 -28.18
CA LYS A 289 -3.65 15.04 -29.06
C LYS A 289 -3.43 13.83 -29.97
N ARG A 290 -2.21 13.28 -30.06
CA ARG A 290 -1.90 12.10 -30.88
C ARG A 290 -2.34 10.84 -30.16
N LYS A 291 -2.97 9.91 -30.88
CA LYS A 291 -3.26 8.58 -30.32
C LYS A 291 -1.99 7.72 -30.31
N PRO A 292 -1.65 7.06 -29.19
CA PRO A 292 -0.51 6.16 -29.14
C PRO A 292 -0.69 5.00 -30.14
N PRO A 293 0.39 4.48 -30.75
CA PRO A 293 0.29 3.35 -31.67
C PRO A 293 -0.27 2.11 -30.95
N ALA A 294 -1.25 1.45 -31.58
CA ALA A 294 -2.05 0.36 -31.05
C ALA A 294 -1.29 -0.98 -30.87
N ARG A 295 -0.13 -1.00 -30.21
CA ARG A 295 0.57 -2.25 -29.91
C ARG A 295 0.06 -2.83 -28.59
N ARG A 296 -0.56 -4.01 -28.68
CA ARG A 296 -0.96 -4.91 -27.57
C ARG A 296 -1.71 -4.20 -26.42
N ARG A 297 -2.92 -3.70 -26.69
CA ARG A 297 -3.89 -3.21 -25.68
C ARG A 297 -4.85 -4.34 -25.25
N HIS A 298 -5.57 -4.18 -24.15
CA HIS A 298 -6.73 -4.99 -23.83
C HIS A 298 -7.97 -4.46 -24.58
N PRO A 299 -9.03 -5.28 -24.76
CA PRO A 299 -10.31 -4.74 -25.21
C PRO A 299 -10.89 -3.77 -24.15
N PRO A 300 -11.81 -2.87 -24.53
CA PRO A 300 -12.57 -2.07 -23.57
C PRO A 300 -13.29 -2.93 -22.54
N LEU A 301 -13.44 -2.39 -21.34
CA LEU A 301 -14.15 -3.05 -20.25
C LEU A 301 -15.66 -3.14 -20.58
N PRO A 302 -16.27 -4.36 -20.54
CA PRO A 302 -17.67 -4.54 -20.86
C PRO A 302 -18.58 -3.92 -19.79
N GLU A 303 -19.79 -3.52 -20.18
CA GLU A 303 -20.76 -2.99 -19.22
C GLU A 303 -21.21 -4.07 -18.22
N VAL A 304 -21.29 -3.69 -16.94
CA VAL A 304 -21.74 -4.53 -15.84
C VAL A 304 -22.85 -3.84 -15.07
N LYS A 305 -23.84 -4.64 -14.66
CA LYS A 305 -24.86 -4.23 -13.69
C LYS A 305 -24.23 -4.31 -12.31
N GLN A 306 -24.16 -3.18 -11.61
CA GLN A 306 -23.92 -3.19 -10.18
C GLN A 306 -25.24 -2.85 -9.47
N PRO A 307 -25.45 -3.36 -8.25
CA PRO A 307 -26.45 -2.79 -7.38
C PRO A 307 -26.23 -1.29 -7.32
N SER A 308 -27.28 -0.49 -7.47
CA SER A 308 -27.22 0.88 -7.00
C SER A 308 -26.82 0.81 -5.52
N PRO A 309 -26.04 1.75 -4.96
CA PRO A 309 -26.04 1.93 -3.52
C PRO A 309 -27.50 2.23 -3.17
N GLU A 310 -28.26 1.20 -2.82
CA GLU A 310 -29.59 1.36 -2.29
C GLU A 310 -29.38 2.27 -1.09
N HIS A 311 -29.88 3.51 -1.18
CA HIS A 311 -30.20 4.25 0.02
C HIS A 311 -31.04 3.28 0.82
N ASP A 312 -30.44 2.75 1.91
CA ASP A 312 -31.10 1.91 2.90
C ASP A 312 -32.50 2.50 3.02
N GLN A 313 -33.49 1.81 2.44
CA GLN A 313 -34.86 2.07 2.82
C GLN A 313 -34.84 1.63 4.27
N GLN A 314 -34.57 2.59 5.17
CA GLN A 314 -34.57 2.37 6.60
C GLN A 314 -35.80 1.52 6.83
N PRO A 315 -35.65 0.27 7.29
CA PRO A 315 -36.81 -0.57 7.44
C PRO A 315 -37.78 0.25 8.30
N GLU A 316 -39.07 0.25 7.96
CA GLU A 316 -40.12 0.94 8.74
C GLU A 316 -40.25 0.38 10.19
N THR A 317 -39.22 -0.30 10.70
CA THR A 317 -39.07 -0.94 12.00
C THR A 317 -39.00 0.05 13.16
N ARG A 318 -38.73 1.35 12.92
CA ARG A 318 -38.80 2.39 13.98
C ARG A 318 -40.22 2.60 14.55
N LYS A 319 -41.25 1.97 13.98
CA LYS A 319 -42.66 2.06 14.40
C LYS A 319 -43.24 0.79 15.04
N ARG A 320 -42.44 -0.16 15.53
CA ARG A 320 -42.96 -1.34 16.26
C ARG A 320 -42.95 -1.11 17.77
N SER A 321 -44.09 -1.39 18.43
CA SER A 321 -44.20 -1.36 19.89
C SER A 321 -43.50 -2.58 20.49
N GLY A 322 -42.23 -2.44 20.87
CA GLY A 322 -41.46 -3.46 21.60
C GLY A 322 -40.03 -3.61 21.09
N LYS A 323 -39.14 -4.21 21.92
CA LYS A 323 -37.78 -4.54 21.49
C LYS A 323 -37.78 -5.74 20.53
N ILE A 324 -37.03 -5.66 19.44
CA ILE A 324 -36.87 -6.76 18.48
C ILE A 324 -35.59 -7.57 18.77
N ASP A 325 -35.63 -8.88 18.50
CA ASP A 325 -34.46 -9.75 18.68
C ASP A 325 -33.49 -9.57 17.51
N VAL A 326 -32.21 -9.37 17.84
CA VAL A 326 -31.14 -9.15 16.85
C VAL A 326 -29.90 -9.98 17.14
N TYR A 327 -29.08 -10.17 16.11
CA TYR A 327 -27.81 -10.86 16.16
C TYR A 327 -26.72 -9.94 15.64
N LEU A 328 -25.61 -9.83 16.37
CA LEU A 328 -24.48 -9.01 15.96
C LEU A 328 -23.43 -9.86 15.26
N GLY A 329 -22.82 -9.28 14.24
CA GLY A 329 -21.68 -9.84 13.53
C GLY A 329 -20.52 -8.87 13.57
N VAL A 330 -19.32 -9.37 13.91
CA VAL A 330 -18.10 -8.55 13.91
C VAL A 330 -17.02 -9.25 13.09
N ASP A 331 -16.61 -8.65 11.99
CA ASP A 331 -15.50 -9.10 11.16
C ASP A 331 -14.30 -8.17 11.36
N VAL A 332 -13.21 -8.70 11.90
CA VAL A 332 -11.99 -7.92 12.14
C VAL A 332 -10.88 -8.39 11.22
N GLY A 333 -10.72 -7.66 10.12
CA GLY A 333 -9.62 -7.79 9.17
C GLY A 333 -8.40 -6.96 9.56
N SER A 334 -7.32 -7.16 8.79
CA SER A 334 -6.07 -6.40 8.93
C SER A 334 -6.21 -4.93 8.48
N ILE A 335 -7.14 -4.65 7.56
CA ILE A 335 -7.39 -3.31 6.99
C ILE A 335 -8.70 -2.73 7.48
N SER A 336 -9.77 -3.52 7.46
CA SER A 336 -11.11 -3.09 7.83
C SER A 336 -11.66 -3.89 9.01
N THR A 337 -12.54 -3.23 9.76
CA THR A 337 -13.37 -3.80 10.81
C THR A 337 -14.82 -3.52 10.48
N ASN A 338 -15.64 -4.57 10.47
CA ASN A 338 -17.05 -4.48 10.15
C ASN A 338 -17.89 -4.92 11.33
N VAL A 339 -18.91 -4.14 11.68
CA VAL A 339 -19.88 -4.48 12.72
C VAL A 339 -21.26 -4.38 12.09
N VAL A 340 -22.09 -5.40 12.26
CA VAL A 340 -23.45 -5.44 11.72
C VAL A 340 -24.45 -5.92 12.78
N ALA A 341 -25.70 -5.50 12.62
CA ALA A 341 -26.85 -6.04 13.35
C ALA A 341 -27.90 -6.55 12.36
N ILE A 342 -28.29 -7.82 12.48
CA ILE A 342 -29.38 -8.42 11.69
C ILE A 342 -30.54 -8.82 12.60
N ASP A 343 -31.77 -8.79 12.08
CA ASP A 343 -32.93 -9.34 12.78
C ASP A 343 -33.11 -10.86 12.57
N ALA A 344 -34.16 -11.43 13.17
CA ALA A 344 -34.48 -12.85 13.06
C ALA A 344 -34.86 -13.29 11.63
N GLU A 345 -35.27 -12.34 10.77
CA GLU A 345 -35.52 -12.56 9.34
C GLU A 345 -34.27 -12.31 8.48
N LYS A 346 -33.09 -12.17 9.12
CA LYS A 346 -31.78 -11.92 8.49
C LYS A 346 -31.66 -10.58 7.76
N ARG A 347 -32.57 -9.64 7.99
CA ARG A 347 -32.50 -8.30 7.40
C ARG A 347 -31.45 -7.48 8.15
N LEU A 348 -30.63 -6.73 7.41
CA LEU A 348 -29.64 -5.83 7.98
C LEU A 348 -30.31 -4.58 8.54
N LEU A 349 -30.09 -4.30 9.83
CA LEU A 349 -30.69 -3.16 10.53
C LEU A 349 -29.72 -1.98 10.66
N ALA A 350 -28.44 -2.28 10.85
CA ALA A 350 -27.37 -1.29 10.98
C ALA A 350 -26.03 -1.94 10.64
N LYS A 351 -25.10 -1.15 10.12
CA LYS A 351 -23.74 -1.57 9.80
C LYS A 351 -22.73 -0.44 10.04
N ALA A 352 -21.50 -0.83 10.33
CA ALA A 352 -20.34 0.05 10.30
C ALA A 352 -19.20 -0.62 9.53
N TYR A 353 -18.60 0.10 8.58
CA TYR A 353 -17.37 -0.28 7.89
C TYR A 353 -16.29 0.72 8.28
N LEU A 354 -15.28 0.26 9.01
CA LEU A 354 -14.23 1.12 9.59
C LEU A 354 -12.85 0.62 9.19
N MET A 355 -11.87 1.52 9.15
CA MET A 355 -10.48 1.14 9.01
C MET A 355 -9.94 0.63 10.35
N THR A 356 -9.39 -0.59 10.37
CA THR A 356 -8.73 -1.19 11.54
C THR A 356 -7.51 -0.35 11.96
N ALA A 357 -6.75 0.17 10.99
CA ALA A 357 -5.59 1.05 11.20
C ALA A 357 -4.61 0.53 12.28
N GLY A 358 -4.36 -0.79 12.33
CA GLY A 358 -3.51 -1.43 13.34
C GLY A 358 -4.07 -1.41 14.78
N ARG A 359 -5.27 -0.88 15.00
CA ARG A 359 -5.94 -0.70 16.30
C ARG A 359 -7.27 -1.46 16.35
N PRO A 360 -7.28 -2.80 16.32
CA PRO A 360 -8.50 -3.59 16.20
C PRO A 360 -9.50 -3.38 17.34
N ILE A 361 -9.04 -3.21 18.58
CA ILE A 361 -9.95 -2.96 19.72
C ILE A 361 -10.65 -1.61 19.57
N GLU A 362 -9.94 -0.55 19.20
CA GLU A 362 -10.54 0.77 19.02
C GLU A 362 -11.52 0.78 17.83
N ALA A 363 -11.17 0.12 16.73
CA ALA A 363 -12.06 -0.02 15.58
C ALA A 363 -13.36 -0.78 15.94
N VAL A 364 -13.26 -1.86 16.73
CA VAL A 364 -14.44 -2.59 17.23
C VAL A 364 -15.28 -1.71 18.18
N ARG A 365 -14.64 -0.97 19.10
CA ARG A 365 -15.35 -0.06 20.01
C ARG A 365 -16.14 1.00 19.24
N GLU A 366 -15.50 1.60 18.25
CA GLU A 366 -16.15 2.59 17.40
C GLU A 366 -17.28 1.98 16.57
N GLY A 367 -17.07 0.78 16.01
CA GLY A 367 -18.12 0.06 15.28
C GLY A 367 -19.33 -0.29 16.16
N LEU A 368 -19.08 -0.74 17.39
CA LEU A 368 -20.15 -0.97 18.38
C LEU A 368 -20.84 0.33 18.79
N ARG A 369 -20.12 1.44 18.89
CA ARG A 369 -20.70 2.76 19.18
C ARG A 369 -21.63 3.22 18.07
N ILE A 370 -21.21 3.08 16.81
CA ILE A 370 -22.01 3.46 15.63
C ILE A 370 -23.26 2.59 15.54
N VAL A 371 -23.08 1.26 15.48
CA VAL A 371 -24.21 0.32 15.38
C VAL A 371 -25.12 0.42 16.60
N GLY A 372 -24.55 0.52 17.80
CA GLY A 372 -25.30 0.69 19.04
C GLY A 372 -26.12 1.99 19.06
N GLY A 373 -25.56 3.10 18.59
CA GLY A 373 -26.29 4.37 18.48
C GLY A 373 -27.50 4.30 17.54
N GLU A 374 -27.49 3.38 16.58
CA GLU A 374 -28.62 3.19 15.66
C GLU A 374 -29.69 2.23 16.19
N VAL A 375 -29.31 1.18 16.94
CA VAL A 375 -30.25 0.08 17.28
C VAL A 375 -30.49 -0.14 18.77
N ALA A 376 -29.60 0.28 19.68
CA ALA A 376 -29.59 -0.19 21.07
C ALA A 376 -30.91 0.05 21.84
N ASP A 377 -31.62 1.14 21.52
CA ASP A 377 -32.85 1.52 22.22
C ASP A 377 -34.02 0.55 21.99
N PHE A 378 -34.05 -0.11 20.83
CA PHE A 378 -35.19 -0.94 20.40
C PHE A 378 -34.83 -2.39 20.11
N VAL A 379 -33.64 -2.87 20.51
CA VAL A 379 -33.23 -4.26 20.26
C VAL A 379 -32.86 -5.04 21.52
N ASN A 380 -33.01 -6.36 21.43
CA ASN A 380 -32.46 -7.36 22.33
C ASN A 380 -31.43 -8.20 21.57
N VAL A 381 -30.16 -8.10 21.96
CA VAL A 381 -29.10 -8.89 21.34
C VAL A 381 -29.20 -10.35 21.84
N ARG A 382 -29.56 -11.27 20.93
CA ARG A 382 -29.74 -12.70 21.21
C ARG A 382 -28.50 -13.53 20.93
N GLY A 383 -27.55 -13.01 20.15
CA GLY A 383 -26.28 -13.68 19.92
C GLY A 383 -25.29 -12.80 19.20
N VAL A 384 -24.00 -13.08 19.41
CA VAL A 384 -22.90 -12.36 18.75
C VAL A 384 -21.93 -13.33 18.10
N GLY A 385 -21.64 -13.09 16.82
CA GLY A 385 -20.68 -13.84 16.03
C GLY A 385 -19.46 -13.00 15.69
N THR A 386 -18.27 -13.61 15.71
CA THR A 386 -17.03 -12.96 15.30
C THR A 386 -16.27 -13.77 14.26
N THR A 387 -15.64 -13.05 13.33
CA THR A 387 -14.87 -13.62 12.24
C THR A 387 -13.69 -12.71 11.85
N GLY A 388 -12.93 -13.12 10.83
CA GLY A 388 -11.73 -12.43 10.36
C GLY A 388 -10.46 -12.83 11.13
N SER A 389 -9.37 -12.16 10.82
CA SER A 389 -8.04 -12.39 11.43
C SER A 389 -8.02 -12.06 12.94
N GLY A 390 -8.77 -11.06 13.38
CA GLY A 390 -8.88 -10.61 14.78
C GLY A 390 -9.99 -11.29 15.59
N ARG A 391 -10.64 -12.34 15.05
CA ARG A 391 -11.87 -12.94 15.60
C ARG A 391 -11.80 -13.41 17.05
N TYR A 392 -10.68 -13.99 17.48
CA TYR A 392 -10.57 -14.55 18.84
C TYR A 392 -10.47 -13.43 19.87
N LEU A 393 -9.59 -12.46 19.62
CA LEU A 393 -9.44 -11.26 20.45
C LEU A 393 -10.78 -10.53 20.56
N THR A 394 -11.42 -10.32 19.41
CA THR A 394 -12.67 -9.58 19.35
C THR A 394 -13.81 -10.36 19.98
N GLY A 395 -13.88 -11.66 19.76
CA GLY A 395 -14.86 -12.55 20.38
C GLY A 395 -14.75 -12.54 21.88
N ASP A 396 -13.53 -12.61 22.41
CA ASP A 396 -13.32 -12.48 23.84
C ASP A 396 -13.61 -11.06 24.35
N PHE A 397 -13.39 -10.00 23.57
CA PHE A 397 -13.66 -8.61 23.94
C PHE A 397 -15.18 -8.32 24.02
N VAL A 398 -15.94 -8.68 22.97
CA VAL A 398 -17.38 -8.39 22.86
C VAL A 398 -18.26 -9.38 23.62
N GLY A 399 -17.70 -10.55 23.99
CA GLY A 399 -18.49 -11.67 24.51
C GLY A 399 -19.24 -12.39 23.40
N ALA A 400 -18.52 -12.85 22.37
CA ALA A 400 -19.10 -13.58 21.25
C ALA A 400 -19.50 -14.99 21.65
N ASP A 401 -20.71 -15.38 21.23
CA ASP A 401 -21.25 -16.73 21.39
C ASP A 401 -20.67 -17.68 20.34
N VAL A 402 -20.29 -17.14 19.19
CA VAL A 402 -19.73 -17.89 18.06
C VAL A 402 -18.48 -17.20 17.53
N ILE A 403 -17.40 -17.97 17.39
CA ILE A 403 -16.16 -17.53 16.75
C ILE A 403 -15.91 -18.48 15.57
N ARG A 404 -15.91 -17.96 14.34
CA ARG A 404 -15.80 -18.75 13.11
C ARG A 404 -14.80 -18.14 12.14
N ASN A 405 -14.30 -18.98 11.23
CA ASN A 405 -13.40 -18.53 10.19
C ASN A 405 -14.17 -17.72 9.15
N GLU A 406 -13.49 -16.75 8.53
CA GLU A 406 -14.03 -15.86 7.49
C GLU A 406 -14.52 -16.61 6.27
N ILE A 407 -13.86 -17.71 5.87
CA ILE A 407 -14.32 -18.57 4.78
C ILE A 407 -15.73 -19.09 5.05
N THR A 408 -15.99 -19.56 6.27
CA THR A 408 -17.32 -20.06 6.66
C THR A 408 -18.33 -18.93 6.73
N ALA A 409 -17.96 -17.78 7.28
CA ALA A 409 -18.86 -16.63 7.41
C ALA A 409 -19.25 -16.07 6.03
N GLN A 410 -18.27 -15.81 5.16
CA GLN A 410 -18.50 -15.34 3.79
C GLN A 410 -19.38 -16.30 2.99
N ALA A 411 -19.08 -17.61 3.03
CA ALA A 411 -19.90 -18.62 2.38
C ALA A 411 -21.33 -18.68 2.95
N THR A 412 -21.49 -18.55 4.28
CA THR A 412 -22.81 -18.56 4.92
C THR A 412 -23.67 -17.41 4.41
N ALA A 413 -23.11 -16.20 4.33
CA ALA A 413 -23.83 -15.05 3.78
C ALA A 413 -24.12 -15.23 2.28
N ALA A 414 -23.15 -15.72 1.50
CA ALA A 414 -23.33 -15.94 0.06
C ALA A 414 -24.47 -16.94 -0.23
N ILE A 415 -24.48 -18.09 0.44
CA ILE A 415 -25.50 -19.15 0.26
C ILE A 415 -26.88 -18.68 0.70
N ASP A 416 -26.96 -17.81 1.71
CA ASP A 416 -28.23 -17.23 2.17
C ASP A 416 -28.82 -16.25 1.16
N ILE A 417 -27.96 -15.44 0.53
CA ILE A 417 -28.35 -14.46 -0.49
C ILE A 417 -28.78 -15.16 -1.79
N ASP A 418 -28.02 -16.17 -2.23
CA ASP A 418 -28.34 -16.98 -3.40
C ASP A 418 -27.93 -18.45 -3.16
N PRO A 419 -28.89 -19.38 -2.98
CA PRO A 419 -28.60 -20.81 -2.80
C PRO A 419 -27.90 -21.48 -4.00
N GLU A 420 -27.94 -20.88 -5.20
CA GLU A 420 -27.28 -21.39 -6.40
C GLU A 420 -25.82 -20.94 -6.52
N VAL A 421 -25.34 -20.06 -5.62
CA VAL A 421 -23.95 -19.60 -5.64
C VAL A 421 -22.97 -20.78 -5.55
N ASP A 422 -22.06 -20.86 -6.51
CA ASP A 422 -21.07 -21.94 -6.59
C ASP A 422 -19.62 -21.45 -6.43
N THR A 423 -19.42 -20.13 -6.54
CA THR A 423 -18.10 -19.52 -6.49
C THR A 423 -18.18 -18.17 -5.79
N VAL A 424 -17.29 -17.94 -4.83
CA VAL A 424 -17.06 -16.64 -4.24
C VAL A 424 -15.65 -16.19 -4.57
N PHE A 425 -15.54 -15.04 -5.22
CA PHE A 425 -14.34 -14.23 -5.25
C PHE A 425 -14.45 -13.17 -4.16
N GLU A 426 -13.45 -13.06 -3.31
CA GLU A 426 -13.38 -12.01 -2.32
C GLU A 426 -11.99 -11.37 -2.42
N ILE A 427 -11.97 -10.06 -2.69
CA ILE A 427 -10.73 -9.29 -2.72
C ILE A 427 -10.83 -8.21 -1.66
N GLY A 428 -10.16 -8.47 -0.53
CA GLY A 428 -10.00 -7.53 0.56
C GLY A 428 -8.83 -6.58 0.33
N GLY A 429 -8.48 -5.83 1.39
CA GLY A 429 -7.39 -4.86 1.33
C GLY A 429 -5.99 -5.49 1.25
N GLN A 430 -5.71 -6.56 2.01
CA GLN A 430 -4.37 -7.21 2.06
C GLN A 430 -4.35 -8.66 1.60
N ASP A 431 -5.52 -9.26 1.52
CA ASP A 431 -5.66 -10.66 1.21
C ASP A 431 -6.86 -10.84 0.29
N SER A 432 -6.85 -11.96 -0.41
CA SER A 432 -7.92 -12.32 -1.33
C SER A 432 -8.22 -13.79 -1.16
N LYS A 433 -9.50 -14.14 -1.31
CA LYS A 433 -10.02 -15.48 -1.01
C LYS A 433 -10.87 -15.96 -2.18
N PHE A 434 -10.62 -17.21 -2.55
CA PHE A 434 -11.46 -17.99 -3.43
C PHE A 434 -12.19 -19.03 -2.60
N ILE A 435 -13.50 -19.17 -2.80
CA ILE A 435 -14.32 -20.22 -2.17
C ILE A 435 -15.14 -20.90 -3.26
N SER A 436 -15.08 -22.22 -3.31
CA SER A 436 -15.94 -23.05 -4.15
C SER A 436 -17.01 -23.70 -3.29
N ILE A 437 -18.26 -23.58 -3.74
CA ILE A 437 -19.46 -24.06 -3.07
C ILE A 437 -20.14 -25.08 -3.98
N ASP A 438 -20.59 -26.18 -3.40
CA ASP A 438 -21.38 -27.20 -4.06
C ASP A 438 -22.56 -27.58 -3.16
N ASN A 439 -23.79 -27.41 -3.65
CA ASN A 439 -25.03 -27.68 -2.93
C ASN A 439 -25.07 -27.06 -1.51
N GLY A 440 -24.66 -25.79 -1.40
CA GLY A 440 -24.64 -25.07 -0.13
C GLY A 440 -23.52 -25.49 0.84
N VAL A 441 -22.51 -26.23 0.37
CA VAL A 441 -21.37 -26.66 1.18
C VAL A 441 -20.06 -26.17 0.55
N VAL A 442 -19.16 -25.63 1.37
CA VAL A 442 -17.81 -25.25 0.92
C VAL A 442 -17.01 -26.52 0.62
N VAL A 443 -16.60 -26.72 -0.64
CA VAL A 443 -15.85 -27.90 -1.11
C VAL A 443 -14.37 -27.62 -1.34
N ASP A 444 -14.01 -26.37 -1.64
CA ASP A 444 -12.61 -25.94 -1.76
C ASP A 444 -12.49 -24.46 -1.41
N PHE A 445 -11.30 -24.05 -0.96
CA PHE A 445 -10.98 -22.63 -0.76
C PHE A 445 -9.47 -22.39 -0.89
N GLN A 446 -9.11 -21.18 -1.27
CA GLN A 446 -7.73 -20.70 -1.26
C GLN A 446 -7.69 -19.27 -0.78
N MET A 447 -6.62 -18.96 -0.06
CA MET A 447 -6.36 -17.61 0.41
C MET A 447 -4.91 -17.23 0.15
N ASN A 448 -4.68 -15.97 -0.22
CA ASN A 448 -3.36 -15.40 -0.38
C ASN A 448 -3.13 -14.31 0.66
N TYR A 449 -2.13 -14.52 1.52
CA TYR A 449 -1.73 -13.57 2.56
C TYR A 449 -0.44 -12.78 2.23
N VAL A 450 0.22 -13.09 1.11
CA VAL A 450 1.61 -12.68 0.88
C VAL A 450 1.75 -11.67 -0.25
N CYS A 451 0.98 -11.83 -1.33
CA CYS A 451 1.14 -11.00 -2.53
C CYS A 451 0.09 -9.88 -2.59
N ALA A 452 0.55 -8.62 -2.60
CA ALA A 452 -0.32 -7.44 -2.72
C ALA A 452 -0.89 -7.23 -4.14
N ALA A 453 -0.29 -7.81 -5.18
CA ALA A 453 -0.63 -7.56 -6.59
C ALA A 453 -2.05 -7.98 -7.01
N GLY A 454 -2.74 -8.76 -6.16
CA GLY A 454 -4.11 -9.20 -6.36
C GLY A 454 -5.10 -8.65 -5.33
N THR A 455 -4.77 -7.55 -4.63
CA THR A 455 -5.52 -7.03 -3.47
C THR A 455 -5.93 -5.57 -3.64
N GLY A 456 -6.95 -5.12 -2.90
CA GLY A 456 -7.44 -3.74 -2.96
C GLY A 456 -6.39 -2.69 -2.62
N SER A 457 -5.45 -2.99 -1.71
CA SER A 457 -4.37 -2.04 -1.37
C SER A 457 -3.45 -1.69 -2.52
N PHE A 458 -3.30 -2.57 -3.51
CA PHE A 458 -2.56 -2.23 -4.72
C PHE A 458 -3.28 -1.14 -5.52
N LEU A 459 -4.60 -1.23 -5.69
CA LEU A 459 -5.35 -0.20 -6.41
C LEU A 459 -5.37 1.12 -5.64
N GLU A 460 -5.50 1.07 -4.32
CA GLU A 460 -5.43 2.25 -3.45
C GLU A 460 -4.08 2.98 -3.62
N GLU A 461 -2.97 2.24 -3.56
CA GLU A 461 -1.62 2.80 -3.78
C GLU A 461 -1.45 3.41 -5.18
N GLN A 462 -1.99 2.78 -6.22
CA GLN A 462 -1.91 3.32 -7.58
C GLN A 462 -2.81 4.54 -7.76
N ALA A 463 -4.02 4.52 -7.20
CA ALA A 463 -4.96 5.64 -7.27
C ALA A 463 -4.35 6.90 -6.65
N GLU A 464 -3.73 6.77 -5.49
CA GLU A 464 -3.05 7.87 -4.81
C GLU A 464 -1.90 8.46 -5.63
N LYS A 465 -1.04 7.61 -6.20
CA LYS A 465 0.07 8.06 -7.07
C LYS A 465 -0.41 8.81 -8.31
N LEU A 466 -1.54 8.36 -8.84
CA LEU A 466 -2.22 9.00 -9.97
C LEU A 466 -3.00 10.26 -9.56
N GLY A 467 -3.16 10.52 -8.26
CA GLY A 467 -3.98 11.62 -7.74
C GLY A 467 -5.48 11.42 -7.96
N ILE A 468 -5.96 10.18 -7.90
CA ILE A 468 -7.34 9.79 -8.19
C ILE A 468 -8.01 9.28 -6.92
N PRO A 469 -9.20 9.80 -6.53
CA PRO A 469 -10.02 9.19 -5.49
C PRO A 469 -10.45 7.76 -5.85
N ILE A 470 -10.07 6.78 -5.02
CA ILE A 470 -10.33 5.36 -5.27
C ILE A 470 -11.83 5.01 -5.26
N GLU A 471 -12.63 5.66 -4.41
CA GLU A 471 -14.04 5.32 -4.16
C GLU A 471 -14.96 5.69 -5.32
N GLU A 472 -14.80 6.89 -5.89
CA GLU A 472 -15.74 7.43 -6.89
C GLU A 472 -15.16 7.44 -8.30
N GLU A 473 -13.89 7.80 -8.45
CA GLU A 473 -13.34 8.18 -9.74
C GLU A 473 -12.61 7.03 -10.44
N PHE A 474 -11.89 6.19 -9.70
CA PHE A 474 -11.09 5.12 -10.29
C PHE A 474 -11.91 4.17 -11.16
N GLY A 475 -13.00 3.62 -10.61
CA GLY A 475 -13.87 2.71 -11.34
C GLY A 475 -14.55 3.38 -12.54
N ARG A 476 -14.91 4.66 -12.42
CA ARG A 476 -15.52 5.45 -13.50
C ARG A 476 -14.54 5.66 -14.66
N LEU A 477 -13.30 6.08 -14.36
CA LEU A 477 -12.25 6.27 -15.36
C LEU A 477 -11.92 4.95 -16.08
N ALA A 478 -11.81 3.83 -15.33
CA ALA A 478 -11.59 2.52 -15.93
C ALA A 478 -12.63 2.19 -17.01
N MET A 479 -13.90 2.42 -16.71
CA MET A 479 -15.02 2.12 -17.61
C MET A 479 -15.09 3.02 -18.85
N MET A 480 -14.48 4.21 -18.81
CA MET A 480 -14.44 5.12 -19.95
C MET A 480 -13.35 4.79 -20.96
N SER A 481 -12.39 3.92 -20.59
CA SER A 481 -11.21 3.65 -21.41
C SER A 481 -11.54 2.89 -22.71
N PRO A 482 -11.25 3.49 -23.88
CA PRO A 482 -11.42 2.80 -25.17
C PRO A 482 -10.27 1.84 -25.49
N SER A 483 -9.13 1.92 -24.79
CA SER A 483 -7.96 1.09 -25.11
C SER A 483 -7.07 0.82 -23.88
N PRO A 484 -7.52 -0.01 -22.92
CA PRO A 484 -6.76 -0.25 -21.70
C PRO A 484 -5.34 -0.79 -21.94
N VAL A 485 -4.36 -0.27 -21.19
CA VAL A 485 -2.95 -0.68 -21.32
C VAL A 485 -2.71 -2.09 -20.75
N ARG A 486 -1.68 -2.78 -21.22
CA ARG A 486 -1.29 -4.10 -20.71
C ARG A 486 -0.13 -3.98 -19.71
N LEU A 487 -0.43 -3.99 -18.42
CA LEU A 487 0.57 -3.95 -17.35
C LEU A 487 1.09 -5.34 -16.94
N GLY A 488 0.52 -6.42 -17.51
CA GLY A 488 0.94 -7.80 -17.25
C GLY A 488 0.54 -8.32 -15.87
N GLU A 489 1.18 -9.41 -15.46
CA GLU A 489 0.84 -10.22 -14.27
C GLU A 489 2.08 -10.43 -13.38
N ARG A 490 2.58 -9.35 -12.80
CA ARG A 490 3.84 -9.35 -12.03
C ARG A 490 3.60 -8.81 -10.63
N CYS A 491 4.67 -8.80 -9.83
CA CYS A 491 4.66 -8.09 -8.54
C CYS A 491 4.29 -6.61 -8.77
N THR A 492 3.59 -6.02 -7.79
CA THR A 492 3.14 -4.62 -7.79
C THR A 492 4.22 -3.65 -8.20
N VAL A 493 5.45 -3.87 -7.74
CA VAL A 493 6.62 -3.04 -8.07
C VAL A 493 6.92 -2.99 -9.57
N PHE A 494 6.88 -4.12 -10.28
CA PHE A 494 7.12 -4.12 -11.73
C PHE A 494 5.94 -3.52 -12.50
N MET A 495 4.72 -3.78 -12.03
CA MET A 495 3.53 -3.20 -12.65
C MET A 495 3.52 -1.68 -12.50
N GLU A 496 4.01 -1.17 -11.38
CA GLU A 496 4.19 0.27 -11.15
C GLU A 496 5.21 0.86 -12.13
N SER A 497 6.34 0.19 -12.37
CA SER A 497 7.28 0.58 -13.42
C SER A 497 6.62 0.59 -14.82
N ASP A 498 5.75 -0.38 -15.11
CA ASP A 498 5.00 -0.43 -16.36
C ASP A 498 3.96 0.71 -16.44
N VAL A 499 3.33 1.11 -15.33
CA VAL A 499 2.44 2.29 -15.26
C VAL A 499 3.22 3.55 -15.62
N VAL A 500 4.37 3.76 -14.99
CA VAL A 500 5.25 4.90 -15.25
C VAL A 500 5.70 4.93 -16.72
N LEU A 501 6.09 3.78 -17.28
CA LEU A 501 6.45 3.66 -18.69
C LEU A 501 5.27 4.04 -19.62
N HIS A 502 4.05 3.62 -19.26
CA HIS A 502 2.86 3.95 -20.05
C HIS A 502 2.50 5.44 -19.97
N GLN A 503 2.69 6.08 -18.82
CA GLN A 503 2.56 7.55 -18.69
C GLN A 503 3.59 8.28 -19.55
N GLN A 504 4.84 7.83 -19.49
CA GLN A 504 5.94 8.38 -20.27
C GLN A 504 5.79 8.19 -21.78
N THR A 505 4.98 7.22 -22.22
CA THR A 505 4.67 6.99 -23.63
C THR A 505 3.35 7.64 -24.06
N GLY A 506 2.73 8.43 -23.18
CA GLY A 506 1.52 9.21 -23.46
C GLY A 506 0.22 8.42 -23.38
N SER A 507 0.18 7.29 -22.66
CA SER A 507 -1.09 6.62 -22.36
C SER A 507 -1.88 7.45 -21.36
N SER A 508 -3.18 7.62 -21.61
CA SER A 508 -4.03 8.44 -20.74
C SER A 508 -4.34 7.73 -19.42
N THR A 509 -4.73 8.52 -18.42
CA THR A 509 -5.03 8.01 -17.08
C THR A 509 -6.12 6.94 -17.09
N ASP A 510 -7.18 7.09 -17.90
CA ASP A 510 -8.23 6.09 -18.05
C ASP A 510 -7.71 4.76 -18.63
N GLU A 511 -6.84 4.80 -19.64
CA GLU A 511 -6.23 3.60 -20.22
C GLU A 511 -5.38 2.84 -19.19
N ILE A 512 -4.63 3.57 -18.36
CA ILE A 512 -3.80 3.01 -17.28
C ILE A 512 -4.67 2.39 -16.19
N VAL A 513 -5.67 3.13 -15.73
CA VAL A 513 -6.60 2.71 -14.65
C VAL A 513 -7.38 1.46 -15.07
N ALA A 514 -7.84 1.38 -16.32
CA ALA A 514 -8.46 0.18 -16.85
C ALA A 514 -7.47 -0.99 -16.97
N GLY A 515 -6.21 -0.72 -17.33
CA GLY A 515 -5.13 -1.72 -17.33
C GLY A 515 -4.86 -2.29 -15.94
N LEU A 516 -4.90 -1.45 -14.90
CA LEU A 516 -4.78 -1.87 -13.50
C LEU A 516 -5.92 -2.80 -13.07
N CYS A 517 -7.16 -2.52 -13.50
CA CYS A 517 -8.31 -3.41 -13.28
C CYS A 517 -8.11 -4.79 -13.93
N TYR A 518 -7.58 -4.85 -15.16
CA TYR A 518 -7.23 -6.13 -15.79
C TYR A 518 -6.15 -6.86 -14.97
N SER A 519 -5.08 -6.17 -14.61
CA SER A 519 -3.95 -6.81 -13.95
C SER A 519 -4.25 -7.33 -12.54
N ILE A 520 -5.10 -6.65 -11.75
CA ILE A 520 -5.52 -7.20 -10.44
C ILE A 520 -6.32 -8.50 -10.62
N VAL A 521 -7.22 -8.56 -11.60
CA VAL A 521 -8.02 -9.75 -11.91
C VAL A 521 -7.13 -10.90 -12.39
N HIS A 522 -6.21 -10.62 -13.32
CA HIS A 522 -5.27 -11.62 -13.79
C HIS A 522 -4.38 -12.16 -12.65
N ASN A 523 -3.85 -11.28 -11.80
CA ASN A 523 -3.07 -11.69 -10.63
C ASN A 523 -3.92 -12.54 -9.66
N TYR A 524 -5.16 -12.13 -9.38
CA TYR A 524 -6.05 -12.89 -8.52
C TYR A 524 -6.35 -14.29 -9.08
N LEU A 525 -6.74 -14.38 -10.35
CA LEU A 525 -7.03 -15.66 -11.01
C LEU A 525 -5.80 -16.57 -11.04
N ASN A 526 -4.61 -16.05 -11.33
CA ASN A 526 -3.42 -16.89 -11.45
C ASN A 526 -2.76 -17.24 -10.11
N ARG A 527 -2.82 -16.36 -9.10
CA ARG A 527 -2.14 -16.57 -7.81
C ARG A 527 -3.05 -17.14 -6.72
N VAL A 528 -4.34 -16.84 -6.76
CA VAL A 528 -5.31 -17.26 -5.74
C VAL A 528 -6.15 -18.40 -6.27
N VAL A 529 -6.81 -18.24 -7.41
CA VAL A 529 -7.64 -19.31 -7.97
C VAL A 529 -6.75 -20.45 -8.50
N GLY A 530 -5.74 -20.11 -9.30
CA GLY A 530 -4.82 -21.07 -9.91
C GLY A 530 -5.56 -22.02 -10.85
N THR A 531 -5.39 -23.33 -10.65
CA THR A 531 -6.04 -24.37 -11.46
C THR A 531 -7.41 -24.78 -10.93
N ARG A 532 -7.97 -24.07 -9.94
CA ARG A 532 -9.26 -24.42 -9.33
C ARG A 532 -10.43 -24.14 -10.25
N ARG A 533 -11.51 -24.89 -10.05
CA ARG A 533 -12.73 -24.75 -10.84
C ARG A 533 -13.47 -23.47 -10.45
N VAL A 534 -13.61 -22.55 -11.40
CA VAL A 534 -14.56 -21.43 -11.32
C VAL A 534 -15.89 -21.89 -11.90
N GLY A 535 -16.96 -21.86 -11.10
CA GLY A 535 -18.32 -22.19 -11.52
C GLY A 535 -19.01 -21.08 -12.30
N ASN A 536 -20.34 -21.07 -12.36
CA ASN A 536 -21.14 -20.14 -13.17
C ASN A 536 -21.86 -19.08 -12.34
N HIS A 537 -22.24 -19.39 -11.10
CA HIS A 537 -22.90 -18.45 -10.20
C HIS A 537 -21.84 -17.84 -9.28
N ILE A 538 -21.19 -16.78 -9.78
CA ILE A 538 -20.02 -16.16 -9.17
C ILE A 538 -20.44 -14.91 -8.41
N PHE A 539 -20.17 -14.90 -7.11
CA PHE A 539 -20.25 -13.70 -6.28
C PHE A 539 -18.88 -13.04 -6.16
N PHE A 540 -18.84 -11.71 -6.31
CA PHE A 540 -17.67 -10.90 -5.99
C PHE A 540 -17.93 -10.04 -4.74
N GLN A 541 -17.24 -10.36 -3.65
CA GLN A 541 -17.39 -9.80 -2.32
C GLN A 541 -16.15 -8.99 -1.89
N GLY A 542 -16.27 -8.24 -0.80
CA GLY A 542 -15.23 -7.40 -0.23
C GLY A 542 -15.30 -5.95 -0.72
N GLY A 543 -14.45 -5.09 -0.15
CA GLY A 543 -14.42 -3.65 -0.47
C GLY A 543 -14.06 -3.36 -1.92
N THR A 544 -13.23 -4.20 -2.55
CA THR A 544 -12.82 -4.02 -3.95
C THR A 544 -13.99 -4.18 -4.93
N ALA A 545 -15.08 -4.84 -4.52
CA ALA A 545 -16.27 -5.02 -5.37
C ALA A 545 -17.05 -3.71 -5.62
N TYR A 546 -16.79 -2.64 -4.86
CA TYR A 546 -17.28 -1.28 -5.20
C TYR A 546 -16.73 -0.82 -6.55
N ASN A 547 -15.51 -1.24 -6.90
CA ASN A 547 -14.84 -0.78 -8.12
C ASN A 547 -15.43 -1.48 -9.37
N ARG A 548 -16.29 -0.76 -10.09
CA ARG A 548 -16.93 -1.20 -11.35
C ARG A 548 -15.94 -1.71 -12.38
N GLY A 549 -14.77 -1.09 -12.47
CA GLY A 549 -13.72 -1.50 -13.39
C GLY A 549 -13.19 -2.90 -13.09
N VAL A 550 -13.04 -3.26 -11.81
CA VAL A 550 -12.60 -4.60 -11.38
C VAL A 550 -13.68 -5.65 -11.64
N VAL A 551 -14.95 -5.34 -11.34
CA VAL A 551 -16.09 -6.23 -11.65
C VAL A 551 -16.15 -6.51 -13.16
N SER A 552 -16.03 -5.44 -13.97
CA SER A 552 -16.02 -5.54 -15.43
C SER A 552 -14.81 -6.33 -15.95
N ALA A 553 -13.63 -6.13 -15.35
CA ALA A 553 -12.43 -6.88 -15.70
C ALA A 553 -12.60 -8.38 -15.40
N PHE A 554 -13.24 -8.77 -14.29
CA PHE A 554 -13.57 -10.17 -14.02
C PHE A 554 -14.47 -10.75 -15.13
N LYS A 555 -15.52 -10.03 -15.52
CA LYS A 555 -16.39 -10.45 -16.62
C LYS A 555 -15.63 -10.59 -17.94
N ALA A 556 -14.77 -9.62 -18.26
CA ALA A 556 -13.97 -9.63 -19.48
C ALA A 556 -12.97 -10.78 -19.55
N VAL A 557 -12.32 -11.11 -18.42
CA VAL A 557 -11.27 -12.14 -18.36
C VAL A 557 -11.86 -13.53 -18.23
N THR A 558 -12.91 -13.71 -17.42
CA THR A 558 -13.53 -15.03 -17.21
C THR A 558 -14.53 -15.40 -18.30
N GLY A 559 -15.09 -14.42 -19.00
CA GLY A 559 -16.20 -14.61 -19.93
C GLY A 559 -17.52 -14.99 -19.26
N LYS A 560 -17.62 -14.82 -17.93
CA LYS A 560 -18.77 -15.21 -17.10
C LYS A 560 -19.42 -13.97 -16.47
N ASP A 561 -20.69 -14.09 -16.14
CA ASP A 561 -21.36 -13.05 -15.35
C ASP A 561 -20.86 -13.05 -13.91
N ILE A 562 -20.68 -11.85 -13.37
CA ILE A 562 -20.15 -11.61 -12.02
C ILE A 562 -21.21 -10.83 -11.26
N THR A 563 -21.73 -11.43 -10.20
CA THR A 563 -22.75 -10.82 -9.34
C THR A 563 -22.06 -10.17 -8.14
N VAL A 564 -22.32 -8.88 -7.92
CA VAL A 564 -21.95 -8.21 -6.67
C VAL A 564 -23.16 -8.26 -5.75
N PRO A 565 -23.13 -8.99 -4.63
CA PRO A 565 -24.27 -9.10 -3.73
C PRO A 565 -24.54 -7.78 -2.98
N PRO A 566 -25.74 -7.58 -2.41
CA PRO A 566 -26.01 -6.46 -1.53
C PRO A 566 -25.10 -6.52 -0.29
N HIS A 567 -24.66 -5.34 0.18
CA HIS A 567 -23.79 -5.21 1.35
C HIS A 567 -22.49 -6.05 1.25
N HIS A 568 -21.95 -6.22 0.04
CA HIS A 568 -20.76 -7.01 -0.27
C HIS A 568 -19.51 -6.65 0.57
N GLU A 569 -19.46 -5.43 1.13
CA GLU A 569 -18.39 -4.91 1.96
C GLU A 569 -18.42 -5.41 3.41
N VAL A 570 -19.55 -5.97 3.86
CA VAL A 570 -19.73 -6.49 5.23
C VAL A 570 -20.28 -7.92 5.27
N THR A 571 -20.26 -8.66 4.15
CA THR A 571 -20.80 -10.03 4.05
C THR A 571 -20.17 -11.00 5.07
N GLY A 572 -18.89 -10.84 5.39
CA GLY A 572 -18.24 -11.62 6.44
C GLY A 572 -18.87 -11.41 7.82
N ALA A 573 -19.17 -10.17 8.19
CA ALA A 573 -19.84 -9.84 9.44
C ALA A 573 -21.31 -10.34 9.43
N ILE A 574 -22.02 -10.19 8.31
CA ILE A 574 -23.39 -10.72 8.14
C ILE A 574 -23.41 -12.23 8.38
N GLY A 575 -22.50 -12.96 7.73
CA GLY A 575 -22.38 -14.40 7.91
C GLY A 575 -22.04 -14.80 9.35
N ALA A 576 -21.21 -14.02 10.05
CA ALA A 576 -20.93 -14.24 11.46
C ALA A 576 -22.19 -14.08 12.34
N ALA A 577 -23.00 -13.06 12.07
CA ALA A 577 -24.28 -12.85 12.76
C ALA A 577 -25.27 -14.00 12.51
N MET A 578 -25.37 -14.48 11.27
CA MET A 578 -26.20 -15.65 10.91
C MET A 578 -25.74 -16.92 11.63
N LEU A 579 -24.42 -17.13 11.75
CA LEU A 579 -23.86 -18.26 12.50
C LEU A 579 -24.17 -18.17 13.99
N ALA A 580 -24.19 -16.96 14.56
CA ALA A 580 -24.62 -16.73 15.94
C ALA A 580 -26.12 -17.02 16.11
N MET A 581 -26.95 -16.63 15.14
CA MET A 581 -28.38 -16.94 15.11
C MET A 581 -28.63 -18.45 15.08
N ALA A 582 -27.98 -19.18 14.17
CA ALA A 582 -28.10 -20.64 14.09
C ALA A 582 -27.65 -21.32 15.39
N HIS A 583 -26.60 -20.81 16.04
CA HIS A 583 -26.13 -21.32 17.32
C HIS A 583 -27.14 -21.11 18.45
N GLN A 584 -27.78 -19.94 18.49
CA GLN A 584 -28.82 -19.61 19.46
C GLN A 584 -30.05 -20.51 19.27
N GLN A 585 -30.49 -20.69 18.03
CA GLN A 585 -31.61 -21.58 17.69
C GLN A 585 -31.33 -23.04 18.10
N ALA A 586 -30.11 -23.53 17.91
CA ALA A 586 -29.72 -24.89 18.30
C ALA A 586 -29.68 -25.10 19.82
N LYS A 587 -29.47 -24.05 20.62
CA LYS A 587 -29.43 -24.13 22.09
C LYS A 587 -30.78 -23.87 22.78
N GLY A 588 -31.78 -23.39 22.04
CA GLY A 588 -33.10 -23.08 22.56
C GLY A 588 -33.24 -21.66 23.14
N SER A 589 -34.48 -21.22 23.33
CA SER A 589 -34.87 -19.84 23.69
C SER A 589 -34.33 -19.34 25.03
N ASP A 590 -33.97 -20.24 25.94
CA ASP A 590 -33.51 -19.91 27.29
C ASP A 590 -32.01 -19.58 27.37
N HIS A 591 -31.26 -19.84 26.29
CA HIS A 591 -29.85 -19.47 26.25
C HIS A 591 -29.73 -17.93 26.19
N ARG A 592 -28.99 -17.35 27.14
CA ARG A 592 -28.64 -15.93 27.10
C ARG A 592 -27.29 -15.76 26.42
N SER A 593 -27.21 -14.80 25.51
CA SER A 593 -25.95 -14.39 24.89
C SER A 593 -24.94 -13.95 25.96
N THR A 594 -23.66 -14.18 25.68
CA THR A 594 -22.53 -13.68 26.46
C THR A 594 -22.12 -12.26 26.09
N PHE A 595 -22.90 -11.59 25.21
CA PHE A 595 -22.66 -10.21 24.81
C PHE A 595 -22.56 -9.28 26.01
N ARG A 596 -21.51 -8.46 26.03
CA ARG A 596 -21.17 -7.60 27.18
C ARG A 596 -21.79 -6.21 27.13
N GLY A 597 -22.55 -5.89 26.08
CA GLY A 597 -23.27 -4.62 25.91
C GLY A 597 -22.60 -3.65 24.94
N PHE A 598 -23.37 -2.68 24.44
CA PHE A 598 -22.88 -1.60 23.57
C PHE A 598 -22.03 -0.56 24.34
N ASP A 599 -22.18 -0.50 25.66
CA ASP A 599 -21.41 0.35 26.58
C ASP A 599 -19.92 -0.06 26.67
N LEU A 600 -19.55 -1.23 26.14
CA LEU A 600 -18.15 -1.61 25.93
C LEU A 600 -17.32 -0.55 25.19
N SER A 601 -17.97 0.24 24.35
CA SER A 601 -17.33 1.37 23.66
C SER A 601 -16.78 2.42 24.64
N GLU A 602 -17.26 2.50 25.89
CA GLU A 602 -16.89 3.53 26.87
C GLU A 602 -16.02 2.99 28.04
N ARG A 603 -15.88 1.68 28.20
CA ARG A 603 -15.15 1.09 29.34
C ARG A 603 -13.64 1.27 29.25
N LYS A 604 -13.00 1.51 30.40
CA LYS A 604 -11.53 1.60 30.51
C LYS A 604 -10.91 0.20 30.43
N TYR A 605 -9.77 0.09 29.75
CA TYR A 605 -8.97 -1.12 29.71
C TYR A 605 -7.48 -0.80 29.86
N THR A 606 -6.72 -1.78 30.34
CA THR A 606 -5.26 -1.70 30.44
C THR A 606 -4.65 -2.73 29.49
N LEU A 607 -3.63 -2.32 28.73
CA LEU A 607 -2.88 -3.21 27.85
C LEU A 607 -1.47 -3.41 28.40
N ARG A 608 -1.10 -4.65 28.69
CA ARG A 608 0.23 -5.05 29.17
C ARG A 608 0.88 -5.99 28.15
N ARG A 609 2.20 -6.01 28.08
CA ARG A 609 2.93 -6.84 27.11
C ARG A 609 4.06 -7.62 27.79
N PHE A 610 4.27 -8.85 27.35
CA PHE A 610 5.40 -9.67 27.78
C PHE A 610 5.84 -10.64 26.68
N GLN A 611 7.09 -11.09 26.74
CA GLN A 611 7.62 -12.06 25.78
C GLN A 611 7.46 -13.49 26.30
N CYS A 612 6.94 -14.39 25.46
CA CYS A 612 6.79 -15.80 25.76
C CYS A 612 8.11 -16.55 25.55
N GLY A 613 8.75 -17.00 26.64
CA GLY A 613 10.01 -17.77 26.60
C GLY A 613 9.90 -19.27 26.30
N ASP A 614 8.70 -19.80 26.06
CA ASP A 614 8.49 -21.26 25.96
C ASP A 614 9.09 -21.96 24.74
N CYS A 615 9.37 -21.24 23.65
CA CYS A 615 9.94 -21.82 22.45
C CYS A 615 10.76 -20.79 21.66
N PRO A 616 11.57 -21.23 20.66
CA PRO A 616 12.42 -20.33 19.88
C PRO A 616 11.69 -19.21 19.12
N ASN A 617 10.35 -19.32 18.96
CA ASN A 617 9.55 -18.26 18.35
C ASN A 617 9.47 -16.98 19.20
N ALA A 618 9.74 -17.07 20.50
CA ALA A 618 9.83 -15.95 21.43
C ALA A 618 8.70 -14.90 21.26
N CYS A 619 7.46 -15.38 21.13
CA CYS A 619 6.31 -14.57 20.71
C CYS A 619 6.04 -13.45 21.71
N GLU A 620 5.70 -12.26 21.22
CA GLU A 620 5.22 -11.18 22.08
C GLU A 620 3.73 -11.37 22.36
N ILE A 621 3.37 -11.39 23.64
CA ILE A 621 2.01 -11.61 24.13
C ILE A 621 1.48 -10.29 24.67
N ASN A 622 0.32 -9.89 24.16
CA ASN A 622 -0.46 -8.77 24.64
C ASN A 622 -1.51 -9.29 25.62
N GLU A 623 -1.57 -8.70 26.80
CA GLU A 623 -2.57 -8.90 27.84
C GLU A 623 -3.50 -7.67 27.87
N VAL A 624 -4.80 -7.89 27.66
CA VAL A 624 -5.83 -6.85 27.76
C VAL A 624 -6.68 -7.12 28.97
N VAL A 625 -6.67 -6.18 29.92
CA VAL A 625 -7.46 -6.21 31.14
C VAL A 625 -8.56 -5.16 31.02
N ILE A 626 -9.79 -5.60 30.81
CA ILE A 626 -10.98 -4.74 30.85
C ILE A 626 -11.46 -4.67 32.30
N GLU A 627 -11.91 -3.50 32.74
CA GLU A 627 -12.45 -3.32 34.09
C GLU A 627 -13.57 -4.33 34.39
N GLY A 628 -13.40 -5.13 35.45
CA GLY A 628 -14.36 -6.16 35.87
C GLY A 628 -14.25 -7.53 35.16
N GLU A 629 -13.32 -7.72 34.22
CA GLU A 629 -13.21 -8.92 33.40
C GLU A 629 -11.87 -9.65 33.57
N GLN A 630 -11.83 -10.93 33.17
CA GLN A 630 -10.59 -11.71 33.14
C GLN A 630 -9.63 -11.18 32.06
N PRO A 631 -8.31 -11.18 32.30
CA PRO A 631 -7.32 -10.80 31.30
C PRO A 631 -7.42 -11.65 30.03
N LEU A 632 -7.38 -10.98 28.88
CA LEU A 632 -7.36 -11.60 27.55
C LEU A 632 -5.95 -11.58 27.01
N TYR A 633 -5.49 -12.69 26.41
CA TYR A 633 -4.13 -12.80 25.88
C TYR A 633 -4.13 -13.08 24.38
N TYR A 634 -3.26 -12.42 23.62
CA TYR A 634 -3.09 -12.67 22.18
C TYR A 634 -1.67 -12.34 21.69
N GLY A 635 -1.33 -12.80 20.49
CA GLY A 635 0.01 -12.64 19.89
C GLY A 635 0.86 -13.92 19.88
N SER A 636 0.32 -15.03 20.39
CA SER A 636 1.01 -16.31 20.40
C SER A 636 0.93 -17.01 19.04
N ARG A 637 2.08 -17.44 18.49
CA ARG A 637 2.13 -18.26 17.26
C ARG A 637 1.71 -19.71 17.50
N CYS A 638 2.03 -20.24 18.67
CA CYS A 638 1.46 -21.48 19.16
C CYS A 638 0.24 -21.10 20.01
N ASP A 639 -0.91 -21.74 19.83
CA ASP A 639 -2.19 -21.39 20.47
C ASP A 639 -2.24 -21.45 22.01
N LYS A 640 -1.07 -21.44 22.67
CA LYS A 640 -0.85 -21.38 24.11
C LYS A 640 -1.70 -20.30 24.78
N TYR A 641 -1.79 -19.11 24.19
CA TYR A 641 -2.52 -17.97 24.77
C TYR A 641 -3.86 -17.68 24.04
N ASN A 642 -4.04 -18.16 22.81
CA ASN A 642 -5.23 -17.91 21.99
C ASN A 642 -6.47 -18.75 22.36
N LEU A 643 -6.33 -19.81 23.17
CA LEU A 643 -7.43 -20.70 23.54
C LEU A 643 -7.74 -20.64 25.05
N LYS A 644 -8.95 -20.22 25.41
CA LYS A 644 -9.52 -20.54 26.74
C LYS A 644 -9.53 -22.06 26.89
N LYS A 645 -8.65 -22.60 27.75
CA LYS A 645 -8.61 -24.02 28.10
C LYS A 645 -9.95 -24.45 28.73
N LYS A 646 -10.94 -24.83 27.93
CA LYS A 646 -11.86 -25.90 28.34
C LYS A 646 -11.12 -27.22 28.15
N ARG A 647 -10.15 -27.49 29.04
CA ARG A 647 -9.67 -28.86 29.24
C ARG A 647 -10.85 -29.66 29.76
N ARG A 648 -11.63 -30.29 28.87
CA ARG A 648 -12.29 -31.54 29.26
C ARG A 648 -11.14 -32.44 29.70
N LYS A 649 -11.04 -32.72 31.00
CA LYS A 649 -10.09 -33.73 31.51
C LYS A 649 -10.46 -35.03 30.81
N ILE A 650 -9.76 -35.35 29.73
CA ILE A 650 -9.81 -36.70 29.16
C ILE A 650 -9.19 -37.57 30.26
N PRO A 651 -9.92 -38.55 30.81
CA PRO A 651 -9.38 -39.47 31.82
C PRO A 651 -8.07 -40.05 31.31
N ALA A 652 -7.09 -40.27 32.20
CA ALA A 652 -5.74 -40.69 31.79
C ALA A 652 -5.77 -41.94 30.90
N GLU A 653 -6.68 -42.87 31.16
CA GLU A 653 -6.93 -44.05 30.32
C GLU A 653 -7.35 -43.79 28.86
N ARG A 654 -7.86 -42.60 28.52
CA ARG A 654 -8.31 -42.22 27.17
C ARG A 654 -7.35 -41.29 26.42
N ASN A 655 -6.24 -40.86 27.04
CA ASN A 655 -5.25 -40.00 26.39
C ASN A 655 -4.24 -40.84 25.60
N LEU A 656 -4.64 -41.22 24.37
CA LEU A 656 -3.83 -42.06 23.48
C LEU A 656 -2.49 -41.42 23.09
N PHE A 657 -2.38 -40.09 23.08
CA PHE A 657 -1.11 -39.38 22.82
C PHE A 657 -0.10 -39.58 23.94
N ARG A 658 -0.55 -39.45 25.20
CA ARG A 658 0.31 -39.73 26.36
C ARG A 658 0.72 -41.20 26.40
N LYS A 659 -0.20 -42.13 26.11
CA LYS A 659 0.10 -43.56 26.02
C LYS A 659 1.11 -43.88 24.90
N ARG A 660 1.01 -43.19 23.76
CA ARG A 660 2.00 -43.27 22.67
C ARG A 660 3.38 -42.76 23.12
N GLU A 661 3.47 -41.61 23.79
CA GLU A 661 4.74 -41.09 24.34
C GLU A 661 5.35 -42.04 25.37
N GLU A 662 4.55 -42.57 26.30
CA GLU A 662 5.00 -43.53 27.30
C GLU A 662 5.56 -44.80 26.64
N LEU A 663 4.89 -45.33 25.60
CA LEU A 663 5.38 -46.48 24.83
C LEU A 663 6.66 -46.18 24.05
N LEU A 664 6.76 -45.01 23.41
CA LEU A 664 7.95 -44.59 22.67
C LEU A 664 9.16 -44.40 23.62
N THR A 665 8.92 -43.79 24.78
CA THR A 665 9.95 -43.53 25.80
C THR A 665 10.39 -44.83 26.49
N ALA A 666 9.45 -45.76 26.73
CA ALA A 666 9.75 -47.10 27.23
C ALA A 666 10.65 -47.88 26.26
N CYS A 667 10.46 -47.71 24.95
CA CYS A 667 11.29 -48.32 23.93
C CYS A 667 12.72 -47.74 23.91
N MET A 668 12.87 -46.44 24.17
CA MET A 668 14.19 -45.78 24.29
C MET A 668 14.94 -46.20 25.57
N LYS A 669 14.23 -46.39 26.69
CA LYS A 669 14.83 -46.89 27.96
C LYS A 669 15.29 -48.34 27.85
N ARG A 670 14.62 -49.18 27.05
CA ARG A 670 15.08 -50.57 26.80
C ARG A 670 16.36 -50.66 25.97
N LYS A 671 16.65 -49.69 25.09
CA LYS A 671 17.91 -49.66 24.32
C LYS A 671 19.11 -49.12 25.10
N SER A 672 18.90 -48.41 26.20
CA SER A 672 19.97 -47.89 27.07
C SER A 672 20.40 -48.87 28.17
N ALA A 673 19.65 -49.95 28.39
CA ALA A 673 19.96 -51.00 29.37
C ALA A 673 20.64 -52.26 28.78
N VAL A 674 20.96 -52.25 27.47
CA VAL A 674 21.68 -53.35 26.81
C VAL A 674 22.89 -52.80 26.06
N ARG A 675 23.92 -52.42 26.82
CA ARG A 675 25.33 -52.47 26.41
C ARG A 675 26.14 -52.84 27.66
N PRO A 676 26.72 -54.04 27.74
CA PRO A 676 27.85 -54.28 28.64
C PRO A 676 29.06 -53.45 28.21
#